data_AF-A0A7W0NV57-F1
#
_entry.id   AF-A0A7W0NV57-F1
#
_cell.length_a   1.000
_cell.length_b   1.000
_cell.length_c   1.000
_cell.angle_alpha   90.00
_cell.angle_beta   90.00
_cell.angle_gamma   90.00
#
_symmetry.space_group_name_H-M   'P 1'
#
loop_
_entity.id
_entity.type
_entity.pdbx_description
1 polymer ?
#
loop_
_entity_poly.entity_id
_entity_poly.type
_entity_poly.pdbx_seq_one_letter_code
_entity_poly.pdbx_strand_id
1 'polypeptide(L)'
;MKLSPTEIFKGKNIFFIGGTGFVGKVTLSLLLHNFPDIGKVYMTVRARDQNESNTRFWTTIVTSPTFDPLREKYGDGFADFIRAKVVPVNGDVGNELLGLEEKEAKKLMQDTDIIINGAGNVTFNPPLETALRTNVVGSNNIIKMARMMKKPRLVHVSTCFVAGKRSGAIWENEPVVGYFPRKNELIGTTFDVNREIEDCARLSEQARQEADDAVQAAKFREAARERFIEEGRDPDDESELKSAIFRERKMWIRERTTELGAERAEYWGWTNIYTYSKSLAEQIIAQQDDIVKVLLRPSIVESSQSYPFPGWNEGFTTTAPLILIALRGQPIIPVNEKLVLDVIPVDMVGGAILAATMNALVDDNPPLVFQASSGDSNPNDMKRIVGLVGLYKRQHFEDKESGNKLANKLAGMVETQTVKQRTYELASAPMLNKMAKRADKLLDKASPRWGGGRIGNIVSDLRKSVETFERTTQETMDAFAMFKPFMIDNEYLYRSDNVRALHALIKDKEKHLLPWYPERLDWYDYWLNVHFPGMRKWVLPQLEEDLKIQEKRSYTYKDLLDLFDTSTKRFPTRVAMRIERNGRKEQYTFEDVRELTLRAAGFFAANGVQHNDRVILFSNNMPEWGMTYFGILKAGATAIPIDPASSVEEIINFARAGEASAIVISPKLAAENPELADKLAEAFRTTPSAEAAATPPKTGGEFKNATPPRTEGEAKKTTPSAEAAATPPKAGGEFNNATPPRTGGESEWTPSAEDGGPIENRKSKIENPKIWTFDEVFEMPSETEEAQRNALLPAKILSNSVASLIFTSGTTGKP
;
A
#
# COMPACT_ATOMS: atom_id res chain seq x y z
N MET A 1 30.14 -37.70 -21.49
CA MET A 1 31.19 -36.72 -21.15
C MET A 1 30.64 -35.83 -20.03
N LYS A 2 31.43 -35.46 -19.01
CA LYS A 2 30.95 -34.56 -17.95
C LYS A 2 30.99 -33.10 -18.45
N LEU A 3 29.95 -32.33 -18.15
CA LEU A 3 29.79 -30.92 -18.52
C LEU A 3 30.46 -29.99 -17.50
N SER A 4 31.00 -28.89 -17.99
CA SER A 4 31.70 -27.88 -17.20
C SER A 4 30.90 -26.59 -17.25
N PRO A 5 30.11 -26.24 -16.22
CA PRO A 5 29.29 -25.04 -16.28
C PRO A 5 30.14 -23.77 -16.46
N THR A 6 31.35 -23.72 -15.89
CA THR A 6 32.29 -22.61 -16.07
C THR A 6 32.63 -22.36 -17.53
N GLU A 7 33.03 -23.41 -18.26
CA GLU A 7 33.36 -23.29 -19.68
C GLU A 7 32.13 -23.02 -20.56
N ILE A 8 30.97 -23.58 -20.19
CA ILE A 8 29.73 -23.41 -20.96
C ILE A 8 29.18 -21.98 -20.83
N PHE A 9 29.20 -21.41 -19.62
CA PHE A 9 28.73 -20.05 -19.38
C PHE A 9 29.74 -18.97 -19.81
N LYS A 10 31.00 -19.31 -20.01
CA LYS A 10 32.04 -18.35 -20.41
C LYS A 10 31.65 -17.59 -21.68
N GLY A 11 31.59 -16.26 -21.57
CA GLY A 11 31.25 -15.35 -22.66
C GLY A 11 29.81 -15.44 -23.16
N LYS A 12 28.91 -16.17 -22.47
CA LYS A 12 27.50 -16.29 -22.87
C LYS A 12 26.69 -15.08 -22.47
N ASN A 13 25.78 -14.68 -23.35
CA ASN A 13 24.84 -13.59 -23.11
C ASN A 13 23.44 -14.15 -22.80
N ILE A 14 22.84 -13.70 -21.70
CA ILE A 14 21.55 -14.20 -21.22
C ILE A 14 20.54 -13.06 -21.20
N PHE A 15 19.37 -13.27 -21.79
CA PHE A 15 18.24 -12.38 -21.60
C PHE A 15 17.36 -12.92 -20.47
N PHE A 16 17.38 -12.23 -19.33
CA PHE A 16 16.76 -12.70 -18.10
C PHE A 16 15.49 -11.90 -17.77
N ILE A 17 14.35 -12.56 -17.93
CA ILE A 17 13.03 -12.05 -17.60
C ILE A 17 12.62 -12.53 -16.20
N GLY A 18 12.08 -11.63 -15.37
CA GLY A 18 11.65 -11.97 -14.01
C GLY A 18 12.78 -11.94 -12.97
N GLY A 19 13.95 -11.40 -13.32
CA GLY A 19 15.08 -11.27 -12.40
C GLY A 19 14.80 -10.37 -11.18
N THR A 20 13.72 -9.59 -11.18
CA THR A 20 13.37 -8.69 -10.05
C THR A 20 12.71 -9.44 -8.89
N GLY A 21 12.18 -10.64 -9.12
CA GLY A 21 11.50 -11.45 -8.11
C GLY A 21 12.48 -12.19 -7.18
N PHE A 22 11.95 -12.84 -6.13
CA PHE A 22 12.75 -13.57 -5.14
C PHE A 22 13.71 -14.60 -5.77
N VAL A 23 13.17 -15.59 -6.49
CA VAL A 23 13.97 -16.61 -7.20
C VAL A 23 14.88 -15.98 -8.25
N GLY A 24 14.39 -14.95 -8.94
CA GLY A 24 15.11 -14.24 -9.99
C GLY A 24 16.40 -13.57 -9.47
N LYS A 25 16.31 -12.85 -8.35
CA LYS A 25 17.44 -12.18 -7.72
C LYS A 25 18.48 -13.17 -7.22
N VAL A 26 18.05 -14.26 -6.58
CA VAL A 26 18.96 -15.30 -6.09
C VAL A 26 19.67 -15.97 -7.26
N THR A 27 18.94 -16.32 -8.34
CA THR A 27 19.51 -16.89 -9.56
C THR A 27 20.52 -15.94 -10.22
N LEU A 28 20.19 -14.65 -10.34
CA LEU A 28 21.08 -13.65 -10.93
C LEU A 28 22.37 -13.48 -10.10
N SER A 29 22.23 -13.32 -8.79
CA SER A 29 23.37 -13.19 -7.88
C SER A 29 24.26 -14.44 -7.93
N LEU A 30 23.66 -15.63 -7.90
CA LEU A 30 24.37 -16.92 -7.98
C LEU A 30 25.14 -17.07 -9.30
N LEU A 31 24.50 -16.73 -10.43
CA LEU A 31 25.12 -16.74 -11.76
C LEU A 31 26.35 -15.83 -11.80
N LEU A 32 26.22 -14.58 -11.35
CA LEU A 32 27.30 -13.60 -11.38
C LEU A 32 28.44 -13.94 -10.40
N HIS A 33 28.10 -14.54 -9.26
CA HIS A 33 29.08 -14.92 -8.25
C HIS A 33 29.92 -16.11 -8.71
N ASN A 34 29.27 -17.15 -9.25
CA ASN A 34 29.90 -18.41 -9.62
C ASN A 34 30.50 -18.40 -11.03
N PHE A 35 30.01 -17.55 -11.93
CA PHE A 35 30.46 -17.47 -13.33
C PHE A 35 30.82 -16.02 -13.71
N PRO A 36 31.89 -15.44 -13.13
CA PRO A 36 32.28 -14.06 -13.38
C PRO A 36 32.70 -13.80 -14.84
N ASP A 37 33.06 -14.84 -15.59
CA ASP A 37 33.41 -14.76 -17.02
C ASP A 37 32.18 -14.86 -17.96
N ILE A 38 30.96 -14.86 -17.43
CA ILE A 38 29.74 -14.66 -18.22
C ILE A 38 29.85 -13.36 -19.04
N GLY A 39 29.20 -13.31 -20.21
CA GLY A 39 29.14 -12.11 -21.03
C GLY A 39 28.28 -11.03 -20.41
N LYS A 40 27.13 -10.74 -21.03
CA LYS A 40 26.13 -9.79 -20.56
C LYS A 40 24.85 -10.51 -20.12
N VAL A 41 24.27 -10.06 -19.01
CA VAL A 41 22.92 -10.40 -18.60
C VAL A 41 22.01 -9.21 -18.87
N TYR A 42 21.19 -9.32 -19.91
CA TYR A 42 20.15 -8.36 -20.26
C TYR A 42 18.94 -8.64 -19.38
N MET A 43 18.75 -7.83 -18.34
CA MET A 43 17.77 -8.11 -17.29
C MET A 43 16.55 -7.21 -17.44
N THR A 44 15.35 -7.79 -17.59
CA THR A 44 14.14 -6.98 -17.68
C THR A 44 13.79 -6.34 -16.34
N VAL A 45 13.54 -5.03 -16.33
CA VAL A 45 13.04 -4.30 -15.16
C VAL A 45 11.85 -3.46 -15.61
N ARG A 46 10.65 -3.85 -15.19
CA ARG A 46 9.42 -3.13 -15.55
C ARG A 46 9.38 -1.75 -14.87
N ALA A 47 9.25 -0.69 -15.65
CA ALA A 47 8.99 0.67 -15.21
C ALA A 47 8.24 1.45 -16.30
N ARG A 48 7.99 2.76 -16.11
CA ARG A 48 7.38 3.61 -17.13
C ARG A 48 8.29 3.78 -18.35
N ASP A 49 9.58 3.93 -18.10
CA ASP A 49 10.60 4.13 -19.12
C ASP A 49 11.96 3.53 -18.70
N GLN A 50 12.93 3.58 -19.61
CA GLN A 50 14.26 3.01 -19.42
C GLN A 50 15.07 3.69 -18.29
N ASN A 51 14.85 4.98 -18.02
CA ASN A 51 15.55 5.68 -16.94
C ASN A 51 15.03 5.24 -15.58
N GLU A 52 13.72 5.09 -15.45
CA GLU A 52 13.10 4.56 -14.23
C GLU A 52 13.48 3.08 -14.01
N SER A 53 13.54 2.26 -15.08
CA SER A 53 14.05 0.88 -15.00
C SER A 53 15.48 0.80 -14.47
N ASN A 54 16.37 1.66 -14.99
CA ASN A 54 17.75 1.76 -14.52
C ASN A 54 17.82 2.22 -13.06
N THR A 55 17.05 3.24 -12.69
CA THR A 55 17.00 3.74 -11.32
C THR A 55 16.55 2.63 -10.37
N ARG A 56 15.41 1.99 -10.67
CA ARG A 56 14.85 0.88 -9.87
C ARG A 56 15.84 -0.29 -9.73
N PHE A 57 16.58 -0.60 -10.78
CA PHE A 57 17.63 -1.63 -10.72
C PHE A 57 18.68 -1.29 -9.65
N TRP A 58 19.23 -0.08 -9.67
CA TRP A 58 20.28 0.32 -8.74
C TRP A 58 19.77 0.59 -7.32
N THR A 59 18.57 1.13 -7.14
CA THR A 59 18.05 1.55 -5.83
C THR A 59 17.34 0.43 -5.07
N THR A 60 16.74 -0.53 -5.77
CA THR A 60 15.84 -1.53 -5.16
C THR A 60 16.30 -2.97 -5.38
N ILE A 61 16.87 -3.29 -6.56
CA ILE A 61 17.24 -4.66 -6.89
C ILE A 61 18.65 -4.95 -6.37
N VAL A 62 19.63 -4.16 -6.81
CA VAL A 62 21.05 -4.37 -6.45
C VAL A 62 21.28 -4.16 -4.96
N THR A 63 20.50 -3.31 -4.29
CA THR A 63 20.57 -3.08 -2.83
C THR A 63 20.04 -4.25 -2.00
N SER A 64 19.36 -5.23 -2.61
CA SER A 64 18.89 -6.42 -1.89
C SER A 64 20.06 -7.19 -1.26
N PRO A 65 19.92 -7.70 -0.01
CA PRO A 65 20.91 -8.56 0.65
C PRO A 65 21.35 -9.78 -0.19
N THR A 66 20.54 -10.18 -1.17
CA THR A 66 20.91 -11.21 -2.15
C THR A 66 22.24 -10.97 -2.86
N PHE A 67 22.67 -9.71 -2.98
CA PHE A 67 23.93 -9.33 -3.62
C PHE A 67 25.07 -9.12 -2.61
N ASP A 68 24.88 -9.37 -1.32
CA ASP A 68 25.93 -9.24 -0.29
C ASP A 68 27.18 -10.07 -0.60
N PRO A 69 27.10 -11.35 -1.03
CA PRO A 69 28.30 -12.12 -1.38
C PRO A 69 29.11 -11.48 -2.51
N LEU A 70 28.45 -10.83 -3.47
CA LEU A 70 29.12 -10.09 -4.55
C LEU A 70 29.72 -8.78 -4.02
N ARG A 71 29.04 -8.07 -3.12
CA ARG A 71 29.59 -6.88 -2.45
C ARG A 71 30.83 -7.20 -1.65
N GLU A 72 30.81 -8.29 -0.87
CA GLU A 72 31.96 -8.76 -0.10
C GLU A 72 33.13 -9.16 -1.01
N LYS A 73 32.85 -9.85 -2.12
CA LYS A 73 33.86 -10.31 -3.07
C LYS A 73 34.56 -9.18 -3.83
N TYR A 74 33.83 -8.13 -4.20
CA TYR A 74 34.35 -7.06 -5.07
C TYR A 74 34.62 -5.73 -4.35
N GLY A 75 34.14 -5.54 -3.11
CA GLY A 75 34.31 -4.30 -2.35
C GLY A 75 33.87 -3.07 -3.16
N ASP A 76 34.73 -2.07 -3.24
CA ASP A 76 34.50 -0.84 -4.01
C ASP A 76 34.27 -1.09 -5.51
N GLY A 77 34.81 -2.20 -6.05
CA GLY A 77 34.63 -2.61 -7.44
C GLY A 77 33.29 -3.26 -7.75
N PHE A 78 32.42 -3.48 -6.75
CA PHE A 78 31.13 -4.15 -6.93
C PHE A 78 30.25 -3.46 -7.97
N ALA A 79 30.09 -2.14 -7.87
CA ALA A 79 29.23 -1.39 -8.79
C ALA A 79 29.74 -1.48 -10.24
N ASP A 80 31.06 -1.42 -10.44
CA ASP A 80 31.67 -1.52 -11.76
C ASP A 80 31.55 -2.92 -12.34
N PHE A 81 31.71 -3.96 -11.53
CA PHE A 81 31.44 -5.33 -11.94
C PHE A 81 29.97 -5.52 -12.38
N ILE A 82 29.00 -5.01 -11.60
CA ILE A 82 27.58 -5.10 -11.98
C ILE A 82 27.31 -4.32 -13.27
N ARG A 83 27.84 -3.10 -13.45
CA ARG A 83 27.72 -2.34 -14.73
C ARG A 83 28.35 -3.10 -15.90
N ALA A 84 29.45 -3.79 -15.67
CA ALA A 84 30.13 -4.57 -16.68
C ALA A 84 29.35 -5.83 -17.08
N LYS A 85 28.51 -6.39 -16.21
CA LYS A 85 27.83 -7.67 -16.46
C LYS A 85 26.34 -7.56 -16.70
N VAL A 86 25.65 -6.61 -16.08
CA VAL A 86 24.19 -6.52 -16.13
C VAL A 86 23.76 -5.26 -16.88
N VAL A 87 22.85 -5.43 -17.83
CA VAL A 87 22.22 -4.34 -18.58
C VAL A 87 20.73 -4.37 -18.27
N PRO A 88 20.19 -3.43 -17.48
CA PRO A 88 18.76 -3.34 -17.26
C PRO A 88 18.04 -2.95 -18.55
N VAL A 89 16.97 -3.65 -18.87
CA VAL A 89 16.14 -3.42 -20.07
C VAL A 89 14.71 -3.15 -19.61
N ASN A 90 14.12 -2.03 -20.01
CA ASN A 90 12.71 -1.80 -19.74
C ASN A 90 11.86 -2.79 -20.55
N GLY A 91 10.87 -3.40 -19.90
CA GLY A 91 9.94 -4.25 -20.61
C GLY A 91 8.83 -4.85 -19.75
N ASP A 92 7.70 -5.13 -20.39
CA ASP A 92 6.56 -5.86 -19.83
C ASP A 92 6.20 -7.00 -20.79
N VAL A 93 6.27 -8.24 -20.31
CA VAL A 93 5.94 -9.44 -21.09
C VAL A 93 4.54 -9.37 -21.72
N GLY A 94 3.59 -8.68 -21.09
CA GLY A 94 2.25 -8.52 -21.63
C GLY A 94 2.16 -7.66 -22.89
N ASN A 95 3.23 -6.95 -23.26
CA ASN A 95 3.31 -6.14 -24.46
C ASN A 95 4.11 -6.86 -25.56
N GLU A 96 3.72 -6.63 -26.81
CA GLU A 96 4.45 -7.16 -27.96
C GLU A 96 5.93 -6.77 -27.91
N LEU A 97 6.82 -7.74 -28.11
CA LEU A 97 8.28 -7.59 -27.98
C LEU A 97 8.71 -6.92 -26.66
N LEU A 98 7.96 -7.15 -25.59
CA LEU A 98 8.13 -6.56 -24.27
C LEU A 98 7.96 -5.02 -24.23
N GLY A 99 7.47 -4.40 -25.31
CA GLY A 99 7.41 -2.94 -25.47
C GLY A 99 8.66 -2.32 -26.11
N LEU A 100 9.60 -3.14 -26.60
CA LEU A 100 10.76 -2.68 -27.37
C LEU A 100 10.39 -2.47 -28.84
N GLU A 101 11.08 -1.54 -29.50
CA GLU A 101 11.00 -1.44 -30.95
C GLU A 101 11.56 -2.71 -31.61
N GLU A 102 10.97 -3.16 -32.72
CA GLU A 102 11.37 -4.40 -33.39
C GLU A 102 12.86 -4.43 -33.77
N LYS A 103 13.41 -3.30 -34.22
CA LYS A 103 14.83 -3.18 -34.55
C LYS A 103 15.74 -3.36 -33.34
N GLU A 104 15.34 -2.82 -32.19
CA GLU A 104 16.07 -2.95 -30.93
C GLU A 104 15.97 -4.38 -30.40
N ALA A 105 14.77 -4.95 -30.34
CA ALA A 105 14.53 -6.34 -29.95
C ALA A 105 15.36 -7.30 -30.79
N LYS A 106 15.39 -7.11 -32.12
CA LYS A 106 16.20 -7.93 -33.03
C LYS A 106 17.70 -7.80 -32.73
N LYS A 107 18.22 -6.58 -32.55
CA LYS A 107 19.63 -6.37 -32.21
C LYS A 107 19.99 -7.08 -30.90
N LEU A 108 19.14 -6.97 -29.89
CA LEU A 108 19.32 -7.57 -28.58
C LEU A 108 19.31 -9.10 -28.63
N MET A 109 18.34 -9.68 -29.35
CA MET A 109 18.22 -11.14 -29.49
C MET A 109 19.33 -11.74 -30.35
N GLN A 110 19.86 -11.00 -31.33
CA GLN A 110 21.03 -11.44 -32.11
C GLN A 110 22.33 -11.52 -31.29
N ASP A 111 22.39 -10.80 -30.17
CA ASP A 111 23.49 -10.86 -29.21
C ASP A 111 23.23 -11.83 -28.04
N THR A 112 22.02 -12.39 -27.93
CA THR A 112 21.61 -13.26 -26.82
C THR A 112 21.79 -14.75 -27.18
N ASP A 113 22.39 -15.54 -26.29
CA ASP A 113 22.55 -16.99 -26.47
C ASP A 113 21.35 -17.80 -25.94
N ILE A 114 20.67 -17.32 -24.90
CA ILE A 114 19.52 -17.98 -24.28
C ILE A 114 18.63 -17.00 -23.51
N ILE A 115 17.31 -17.24 -23.54
CA ILE A 115 16.35 -16.52 -22.69
C ILE A 115 16.04 -17.38 -21.45
N ILE A 116 16.15 -16.79 -20.27
CA ILE A 116 15.57 -17.33 -19.03
C ILE A 116 14.31 -16.54 -18.72
N ASN A 117 13.16 -17.20 -18.76
CA ASN A 117 11.87 -16.61 -18.47
C ASN A 117 11.34 -17.07 -17.10
N GLY A 118 11.49 -16.20 -16.10
CA GLY A 118 10.88 -16.32 -14.78
C GLY A 118 9.74 -15.34 -14.54
N ALA A 119 9.14 -14.75 -15.58
CA ALA A 119 7.98 -13.88 -15.40
C ALA A 119 6.77 -14.68 -14.88
N GLY A 120 6.03 -14.06 -13.96
CA GLY A 120 4.78 -14.58 -13.44
C GLY A 120 4.21 -13.67 -12.36
N ASN A 121 2.89 -13.72 -12.21
CA ASN A 121 2.21 -13.18 -11.03
C ASN A 121 1.98 -14.33 -10.05
N VAL A 122 2.57 -14.26 -8.85
CA VAL A 122 2.46 -15.30 -7.81
C VAL A 122 1.22 -15.15 -6.92
N THR A 123 0.31 -14.23 -7.25
CA THR A 123 -1.02 -14.20 -6.63
C THR A 123 -1.76 -15.48 -7.01
N PHE A 124 -2.43 -16.16 -6.08
CA PHE A 124 -3.15 -17.41 -6.36
C PHE A 124 -4.37 -17.23 -7.27
N ASN A 125 -5.16 -16.17 -7.04
CA ASN A 125 -6.37 -15.86 -7.79
C ASN A 125 -6.34 -14.43 -8.39
N PRO A 126 -5.41 -14.16 -9.32
CA PRO A 126 -5.44 -12.92 -10.09
C PRO A 126 -6.68 -12.89 -10.99
N PRO A 127 -7.12 -11.70 -11.44
CA PRO A 127 -8.13 -11.61 -12.49
C PRO A 127 -7.70 -12.41 -13.71
N LEU A 128 -8.62 -13.18 -14.31
CA LEU A 128 -8.32 -14.09 -15.42
C LEU A 128 -7.55 -13.40 -16.54
N GLU A 129 -8.00 -12.22 -16.96
CA GLU A 129 -7.35 -11.41 -18.01
C GLU A 129 -5.90 -11.06 -17.64
N THR A 130 -5.63 -10.73 -16.37
CA THR A 130 -4.27 -10.41 -15.91
C THR A 130 -3.37 -11.65 -15.92
N ALA A 131 -3.91 -12.81 -15.54
CA ALA A 131 -3.21 -14.08 -15.58
C ALA A 131 -2.82 -14.46 -17.02
N LEU A 132 -3.78 -14.37 -17.95
CA LEU A 132 -3.56 -14.66 -19.37
C LEU A 132 -2.61 -13.66 -20.03
N ARG A 133 -2.76 -12.36 -19.76
CA ARG A 133 -1.83 -11.35 -20.29
C ARG A 133 -0.38 -11.65 -19.89
N THR A 134 -0.16 -12.05 -18.65
CA THR A 134 1.20 -12.31 -18.15
C THR A 134 1.76 -13.64 -18.64
N ASN A 135 1.00 -14.72 -18.50
CA ASN A 135 1.52 -16.08 -18.72
C ASN A 135 1.31 -16.58 -20.15
N VAL A 136 0.18 -16.26 -20.79
CA VAL A 136 -0.17 -16.72 -22.14
C VAL A 136 0.37 -15.75 -23.19
N VAL A 137 -0.11 -14.49 -23.17
CA VAL A 137 0.34 -13.46 -24.12
C VAL A 137 1.84 -13.20 -23.93
N GLY A 138 2.30 -13.15 -22.68
CA GLY A 138 3.72 -13.03 -22.38
C GLY A 138 4.58 -14.16 -22.93
N SER A 139 4.12 -15.41 -22.86
CA SER A 139 4.87 -16.53 -23.46
C SER A 139 4.94 -16.42 -24.98
N ASN A 140 3.86 -16.02 -25.64
CA ASN A 140 3.86 -15.77 -27.10
C ASN A 140 4.84 -14.67 -27.50
N ASN A 141 4.87 -13.56 -26.75
CA ASN A 141 5.81 -12.46 -27.00
C ASN A 141 7.26 -12.91 -26.83
N ILE A 142 7.54 -13.76 -25.83
CA ILE A 142 8.87 -14.30 -25.58
C ILE A 142 9.29 -15.30 -26.65
N ILE A 143 8.38 -16.17 -27.12
CA ILE A 143 8.64 -17.08 -28.25
C ILE A 143 8.95 -16.26 -29.51
N LYS A 144 8.20 -15.17 -29.76
CA LYS A 144 8.46 -14.26 -30.88
C LYS A 144 9.86 -13.63 -30.79
N MET A 145 10.30 -13.22 -29.60
CA MET A 145 11.66 -12.73 -29.38
C MET A 145 12.72 -13.83 -29.53
N ALA A 146 12.47 -15.05 -29.01
CA ALA A 146 13.39 -16.17 -29.12
C ALA A 146 13.73 -16.49 -30.59
N ARG A 147 12.74 -16.41 -31.49
CA ARG A 147 12.92 -16.59 -32.93
C ARG A 147 13.81 -15.54 -33.60
N MET A 148 14.03 -14.40 -32.95
CA MET A 148 14.95 -13.36 -33.44
C MET A 148 16.42 -13.66 -33.09
N MET A 149 16.69 -14.66 -32.25
CA MET A 149 18.05 -15.08 -31.89
C MET A 149 18.72 -15.82 -33.05
N LYS A 150 20.06 -15.90 -33.01
CA LYS A 150 20.82 -16.75 -33.96
C LYS A 150 20.48 -18.23 -33.81
N LYS A 151 20.24 -18.67 -32.57
CA LYS A 151 19.74 -19.99 -32.21
C LYS A 151 18.66 -19.81 -31.15
N PRO A 152 17.37 -20.04 -31.47
CA PRO A 152 16.28 -19.85 -30.51
C PRO A 152 16.37 -20.82 -29.33
N ARG A 153 16.55 -20.28 -28.11
CA ARG A 153 16.72 -21.06 -26.88
C ARG A 153 15.97 -20.42 -25.71
N LEU A 154 15.18 -21.20 -24.99
CA LEU A 154 14.31 -20.74 -23.91
C LEU A 154 14.31 -21.70 -22.71
N VAL A 155 14.61 -21.19 -21.53
CA VAL A 155 14.25 -21.84 -20.25
C VAL A 155 13.08 -21.09 -19.66
N HIS A 156 11.94 -21.76 -19.46
CA HIS A 156 10.76 -21.19 -18.83
C HIS A 156 10.58 -21.77 -17.42
N VAL A 157 10.55 -20.90 -16.42
CA VAL A 157 10.26 -21.27 -15.03
C VAL A 157 8.76 -21.33 -14.85
N SER A 158 8.24 -22.53 -14.63
CA SER A 158 6.85 -22.84 -14.35
C SER A 158 6.65 -23.18 -12.86
N THR A 159 5.86 -24.20 -12.53
CA THR A 159 5.60 -24.67 -11.16
C THR A 159 5.18 -26.15 -11.18
N CYS A 160 5.57 -26.92 -10.17
CA CYS A 160 5.11 -28.29 -9.97
C CYS A 160 3.58 -28.40 -9.85
N PHE A 161 2.93 -27.32 -9.42
CA PHE A 161 1.48 -27.28 -9.18
C PHE A 161 0.62 -27.22 -10.45
N VAL A 162 1.22 -27.16 -11.65
CA VAL A 162 0.48 -27.38 -12.91
C VAL A 162 -0.17 -28.77 -12.97
N ALA A 163 0.24 -29.69 -12.09
CA ALA A 163 -0.42 -30.98 -11.85
C ALA A 163 -1.89 -30.87 -11.40
N GLY A 164 -2.35 -29.70 -10.95
CA GLY A 164 -3.71 -29.46 -10.47
C GLY A 164 -4.05 -30.30 -9.24
N LYS A 165 -5.29 -30.78 -9.11
CA LYS A 165 -5.78 -31.52 -7.93
C LYS A 165 -5.45 -33.01 -7.92
N ARG A 166 -4.51 -33.45 -8.76
CA ARG A 166 -4.13 -34.87 -8.84
C ARG A 166 -3.18 -35.23 -7.70
N SER A 167 -3.51 -36.29 -6.97
CA SER A 167 -2.63 -36.90 -5.97
C SER A 167 -1.78 -38.04 -6.57
N GLY A 168 -0.66 -38.35 -5.94
CA GLY A 168 0.27 -39.40 -6.33
C GLY A 168 1.54 -38.89 -7.03
N ALA A 169 2.24 -39.81 -7.68
CA ALA A 169 3.48 -39.51 -8.38
C ALA A 169 3.23 -38.66 -9.64
N ILE A 170 3.94 -37.54 -9.75
CA ILE A 170 3.91 -36.62 -10.88
C ILE A 170 5.25 -36.71 -11.62
N TRP A 171 5.22 -37.24 -12.84
CA TRP A 171 6.44 -37.53 -13.60
C TRP A 171 6.80 -36.43 -14.59
N GLU A 172 8.10 -36.23 -14.82
CA GLU A 172 8.62 -35.25 -15.78
C GLU A 172 8.40 -35.66 -17.25
N ASN A 173 8.13 -36.94 -17.52
CA ASN A 173 7.89 -37.45 -18.88
C ASN A 173 6.41 -37.50 -19.26
N GLU A 174 5.51 -36.97 -18.41
CA GLU A 174 4.10 -36.89 -18.76
C GLU A 174 3.86 -35.91 -19.91
N PRO A 175 2.90 -36.18 -20.82
CA PRO A 175 2.56 -35.25 -21.89
C PRO A 175 2.17 -33.89 -21.33
N VAL A 176 2.79 -32.83 -21.86
CA VAL A 176 2.45 -31.43 -21.52
C VAL A 176 1.30 -30.94 -22.39
N VAL A 177 1.40 -31.12 -23.71
CA VAL A 177 0.37 -30.69 -24.67
C VAL A 177 -0.89 -31.52 -24.49
N GLY A 178 -2.04 -30.84 -24.33
CA GLY A 178 -3.34 -31.47 -24.09
C GLY A 178 -3.53 -32.00 -22.67
N TYR A 179 -2.62 -31.67 -21.75
CA TYR A 179 -2.74 -32.03 -20.35
C TYR A 179 -3.86 -31.24 -19.66
N PHE A 180 -4.67 -31.94 -18.87
CA PHE A 180 -5.54 -31.35 -17.86
C PHE A 180 -5.74 -32.34 -16.68
N PRO A 181 -5.83 -31.85 -15.43
CA PRO A 181 -5.85 -32.70 -14.24
C PRO A 181 -6.99 -33.73 -14.19
N ARG A 182 -8.20 -33.34 -14.60
CA ARG A 182 -9.42 -34.18 -14.55
C ARG A 182 -9.60 -35.13 -15.75
N LYS A 183 -8.54 -35.44 -16.50
CA LYS A 183 -8.62 -36.32 -17.69
C LYS A 183 -9.22 -37.70 -17.46
N ASN A 184 -9.08 -38.24 -16.25
CA ASN A 184 -9.65 -39.53 -15.89
C ASN A 184 -11.15 -39.45 -15.51
N GLU A 185 -11.64 -38.25 -15.16
CA GLU A 185 -13.03 -37.99 -14.82
C GLU A 185 -13.84 -37.57 -16.06
N LEU A 186 -13.24 -36.75 -16.93
CA LEU A 186 -13.86 -36.22 -18.15
C LEU A 186 -13.53 -37.09 -19.37
N ILE A 187 -13.94 -38.36 -19.34
CA ILE A 187 -13.65 -39.35 -20.39
C ILE A 187 -14.21 -38.86 -21.75
N GLY A 188 -13.39 -38.97 -22.80
CA GLY A 188 -13.75 -38.53 -24.15
C GLY A 188 -13.59 -37.03 -24.40
N THR A 189 -13.19 -36.26 -23.39
CA THR A 189 -12.88 -34.83 -23.53
C THR A 189 -11.41 -34.65 -23.89
N THR A 190 -11.14 -33.78 -24.88
CA THR A 190 -9.79 -33.33 -25.21
C THR A 190 -9.59 -31.90 -24.74
N PHE A 191 -8.35 -31.55 -24.41
CA PHE A 191 -7.97 -30.19 -24.04
C PHE A 191 -7.14 -29.57 -25.15
N ASP A 192 -7.63 -28.49 -25.75
CA ASP A 192 -6.90 -27.69 -26.72
C ASP A 192 -6.62 -26.33 -26.10
N VAL A 193 -5.33 -26.04 -25.88
CA VAL A 193 -4.89 -24.81 -25.23
C VAL A 193 -5.29 -23.54 -26.01
N ASN A 194 -5.30 -23.57 -27.34
CA ASN A 194 -5.62 -22.39 -28.15
C ASN A 194 -7.11 -22.09 -28.07
N ARG A 195 -7.95 -23.13 -28.20
CA ARG A 195 -9.40 -23.00 -27.99
C ARG A 195 -9.72 -22.54 -26.57
N GLU A 196 -9.00 -23.06 -25.57
CA GLU A 196 -9.21 -22.67 -24.17
C GLU A 196 -8.89 -21.19 -23.92
N ILE A 197 -7.85 -20.67 -24.56
CA ILE A 197 -7.49 -19.24 -24.48
C ILE A 197 -8.59 -18.37 -25.12
N GLU A 198 -9.11 -18.78 -26.28
CA GLU A 198 -10.24 -18.11 -26.93
C GLU A 198 -11.49 -18.13 -26.04
N ASP A 199 -11.79 -19.26 -25.40
CA ASP A 199 -12.90 -19.39 -24.44
C ASP A 199 -12.73 -18.43 -23.27
N CYS A 200 -11.52 -18.31 -22.70
CA CYS A 200 -11.26 -17.38 -21.61
C CYS A 200 -11.36 -15.91 -22.02
N ALA A 201 -10.96 -15.58 -23.25
CA ALA A 201 -11.13 -14.24 -23.80
C ALA A 201 -12.63 -13.89 -23.93
N ARG A 202 -13.46 -14.84 -24.38
CA ARG A 202 -14.92 -14.68 -24.45
C ARG A 202 -15.55 -14.47 -23.07
N LEU A 203 -15.10 -15.21 -22.04
CA LEU A 203 -15.56 -15.01 -20.65
C LEU A 203 -15.20 -13.62 -20.12
N SER A 204 -14.02 -13.12 -20.43
CA SER A 204 -13.59 -11.79 -20.00
C SER A 204 -14.40 -10.68 -20.69
N GLU A 205 -14.75 -10.87 -21.97
CA GLU A 205 -15.62 -9.95 -22.70
C GLU A 205 -17.07 -10.01 -22.21
N GLN A 206 -17.59 -11.20 -21.92
CA GLN A 206 -18.91 -11.36 -21.31
C GLN A 206 -19.01 -10.60 -19.98
N ALA A 207 -17.99 -10.68 -19.11
CA ALA A 207 -17.97 -9.91 -17.87
C ALA A 207 -18.00 -8.39 -18.12
N ARG A 208 -17.42 -7.90 -19.22
CA ARG A 208 -17.50 -6.47 -19.57
C ARG A 208 -18.90 -6.09 -20.02
N GLN A 209 -19.55 -6.94 -20.81
CA GLN A 209 -20.93 -6.75 -21.25
C GLN A 209 -21.90 -6.77 -20.06
N GLU A 210 -21.76 -7.73 -19.15
CA GLU A 210 -22.54 -7.78 -17.89
C GLU A 210 -22.35 -6.51 -17.05
N ALA A 211 -21.16 -5.91 -17.05
CA ALA A 211 -20.89 -4.66 -16.34
C ALA A 211 -21.58 -3.44 -16.96
N ASP A 212 -21.93 -3.50 -18.25
CA ASP A 212 -22.60 -2.42 -18.97
C ASP A 212 -24.13 -2.58 -18.97
N ASP A 213 -24.65 -3.67 -18.40
CA ASP A 213 -26.09 -3.86 -18.19
C ASP A 213 -26.68 -2.78 -17.29
N ALA A 214 -27.87 -2.29 -17.64
CA ALA A 214 -28.54 -1.21 -16.92
C ALA A 214 -28.72 -1.49 -15.42
N VAL A 215 -29.02 -2.76 -15.06
CA VAL A 215 -29.17 -3.19 -13.67
C VAL A 215 -27.85 -3.10 -12.92
N GLN A 216 -26.75 -3.50 -13.55
CA GLN A 216 -25.45 -3.54 -12.92
C GLN A 216 -24.85 -2.12 -12.81
N ALA A 217 -25.04 -1.29 -13.85
CA ALA A 217 -24.72 0.13 -13.80
C ALA A 217 -25.46 0.88 -12.68
N ALA A 218 -26.73 0.55 -12.44
CA ALA A 218 -27.50 1.11 -11.32
C ALA A 218 -26.89 0.70 -9.96
N LYS A 219 -26.53 -0.58 -9.78
CA LYS A 219 -25.84 -1.05 -8.57
C LYS A 219 -24.50 -0.36 -8.34
N PHE A 220 -23.72 -0.10 -9.38
CA PHE A 220 -22.46 0.64 -9.25
C PHE A 220 -22.69 2.07 -8.77
N ARG A 221 -23.75 2.72 -9.25
CA ARG A 221 -24.16 4.06 -8.78
C ARG A 221 -24.60 4.05 -7.33
N GLU A 222 -25.38 3.06 -6.92
CA GLU A 222 -25.82 2.88 -5.54
C GLU A 222 -24.63 2.63 -4.60
N ALA A 223 -23.76 1.66 -4.92
CA ALA A 223 -22.58 1.34 -4.13
C ALA A 223 -21.60 2.54 -4.02
N ALA A 224 -21.41 3.29 -5.11
CA ALA A 224 -20.59 4.50 -5.09
C ALA A 224 -21.19 5.58 -4.17
N ARG A 225 -22.51 5.76 -4.19
CA ARG A 225 -23.23 6.69 -3.30
C ARG A 225 -23.15 6.27 -1.84
N GLU A 226 -23.38 4.99 -1.54
CA GLU A 226 -23.25 4.46 -0.17
C GLU A 226 -21.84 4.68 0.38
N ARG A 227 -20.80 4.41 -0.42
CA ARG A 227 -19.42 4.66 0.00
C ARG A 227 -19.14 6.13 0.26
N PHE A 228 -19.71 7.05 -0.53
CA PHE A 228 -19.58 8.49 -0.27
C PHE A 228 -20.23 8.87 1.06
N ILE A 229 -21.41 8.33 1.36
CA ILE A 229 -22.09 8.54 2.64
C ILE A 229 -21.25 8.00 3.81
N GLU A 230 -20.62 6.83 3.67
CA GLU A 230 -19.70 6.26 4.67
C GLU A 230 -18.45 7.13 4.88
N GLU A 231 -17.81 7.54 3.78
CA GLU A 231 -16.60 8.38 3.78
C GLU A 231 -16.88 9.82 4.22
N GLY A 232 -18.15 10.22 4.29
CA GLY A 232 -18.57 11.57 4.65
C GLY A 232 -18.39 12.59 3.54
N ARG A 233 -18.48 12.14 2.29
CA ARG A 233 -18.41 12.91 1.04
C ARG A 233 -19.81 13.25 0.55
N ASP A 234 -19.92 14.31 -0.25
CA ASP A 234 -21.19 14.73 -0.87
C ASP A 234 -21.61 13.75 -1.98
N PRO A 235 -22.70 12.97 -1.82
CA PRO A 235 -23.15 12.01 -2.82
C PRO A 235 -23.76 12.65 -4.08
N ASP A 236 -23.94 13.97 -4.08
CA ASP A 236 -24.51 14.74 -5.19
C ASP A 236 -23.44 15.50 -6.01
N ASP A 237 -22.15 15.37 -5.67
CA ASP A 237 -21.05 15.79 -6.57
C ASP A 237 -20.95 14.81 -7.77
N GLU A 238 -21.62 15.14 -8.87
CA GLU A 238 -21.67 14.34 -10.10
C GLU A 238 -20.29 14.03 -10.70
N SER A 239 -19.31 14.94 -10.57
CA SER A 239 -17.97 14.73 -11.12
C SER A 239 -17.22 13.65 -10.33
N GLU A 240 -17.20 13.76 -9.01
CA GLU A 240 -16.56 12.76 -8.15
C GLU A 240 -17.32 11.43 -8.15
N LEU A 241 -18.65 11.47 -8.18
CA LEU A 241 -19.49 10.29 -8.25
C LEU A 241 -19.22 9.50 -9.54
N LYS A 242 -19.07 10.16 -10.69
CA LYS A 242 -18.71 9.49 -11.96
C LYS A 242 -17.39 8.72 -11.86
N SER A 243 -16.36 9.31 -11.25
CA SER A 243 -15.08 8.62 -11.01
C SER A 243 -15.22 7.46 -10.02
N ALA A 244 -16.10 7.58 -9.03
CA ALA A 244 -16.40 6.50 -8.10
C ALA A 244 -17.15 5.33 -8.76
N ILE A 245 -18.17 5.61 -9.57
CA ILE A 245 -18.88 4.62 -10.39
C ILE A 245 -17.90 3.88 -11.28
N PHE A 246 -16.99 4.60 -11.95
CA PHE A 246 -15.98 3.97 -12.80
C PHE A 246 -15.06 3.03 -12.00
N ARG A 247 -14.70 3.40 -10.76
CA ARG A 247 -13.92 2.54 -9.86
C ARG A 247 -14.71 1.31 -9.44
N GLU A 248 -15.98 1.44 -9.05
CA GLU A 248 -16.85 0.30 -8.71
C GLU A 248 -16.99 -0.66 -9.90
N ARG A 249 -17.26 -0.14 -11.11
CA ARG A 249 -17.32 -0.95 -12.33
C ARG A 249 -16.02 -1.72 -12.56
N LYS A 250 -14.87 -1.05 -12.42
CA LYS A 250 -13.55 -1.67 -12.61
C LYS A 250 -13.28 -2.77 -11.58
N MET A 251 -13.63 -2.54 -10.31
CA MET A 251 -13.47 -3.52 -9.24
C MET A 251 -14.40 -4.72 -9.44
N TRP A 252 -15.64 -4.49 -9.85
CA TRP A 252 -16.58 -5.56 -10.13
C TRP A 252 -16.14 -6.43 -11.31
N ILE A 253 -15.70 -5.84 -12.42
CA ILE A 253 -15.14 -6.62 -13.56
C ILE A 253 -13.95 -7.45 -13.10
N ARG A 254 -13.09 -6.87 -12.26
CA ARG A 254 -11.93 -7.56 -11.70
C ARG A 254 -12.35 -8.78 -10.88
N GLU A 255 -13.33 -8.63 -9.99
CA GLU A 255 -13.87 -9.72 -9.16
C GLU A 255 -14.57 -10.78 -10.02
N ARG A 256 -15.45 -10.35 -10.92
CA ARG A 256 -16.20 -11.26 -11.82
C ARG A 256 -15.27 -12.10 -12.70
N THR A 257 -14.22 -11.49 -13.26
CA THR A 257 -13.23 -12.22 -14.05
C THR A 257 -12.36 -13.13 -13.18
N THR A 258 -12.11 -12.80 -11.91
CA THR A 258 -11.50 -13.73 -10.96
C THR A 258 -12.42 -14.93 -10.70
N GLU A 259 -13.71 -14.73 -10.46
CA GLU A 259 -14.68 -15.82 -10.26
C GLU A 259 -14.73 -16.77 -11.47
N LEU A 260 -14.94 -16.22 -12.66
CA LEU A 260 -15.02 -17.01 -13.90
C LEU A 260 -13.72 -17.78 -14.17
N GLY A 261 -12.57 -17.16 -13.90
CA GLY A 261 -11.27 -17.82 -14.00
C GLY A 261 -11.11 -18.98 -13.01
N ALA A 262 -11.58 -18.79 -11.78
CA ALA A 262 -11.54 -19.83 -10.75
C ALA A 262 -12.47 -21.00 -11.09
N GLU A 263 -13.70 -20.72 -11.55
CA GLU A 263 -14.64 -21.73 -12.04
C GLU A 263 -14.06 -22.53 -13.21
N ARG A 264 -13.39 -21.85 -14.14
CA ARG A 264 -12.75 -22.51 -15.29
C ARG A 264 -11.56 -23.39 -14.87
N ALA A 265 -10.71 -22.90 -13.98
CA ALA A 265 -9.62 -23.68 -13.41
C ALA A 265 -10.15 -24.93 -12.67
N GLU A 266 -11.19 -24.76 -11.85
CA GLU A 266 -11.87 -25.83 -11.12
C GLU A 266 -12.45 -26.88 -12.06
N TYR A 267 -13.14 -26.43 -13.12
CA TYR A 267 -13.76 -27.31 -14.11
C TYR A 267 -12.75 -28.32 -14.69
N TRP A 268 -11.56 -27.86 -15.05
CA TRP A 268 -10.50 -28.72 -15.58
C TRP A 268 -9.66 -29.42 -14.50
N GLY A 269 -9.77 -28.97 -13.24
CA GLY A 269 -9.16 -29.58 -12.06
C GLY A 269 -7.88 -28.93 -11.57
N TRP A 270 -7.59 -27.70 -11.95
CA TRP A 270 -6.53 -26.91 -11.32
C TRP A 270 -7.02 -26.31 -10.00
N THR A 271 -6.10 -26.05 -9.07
CA THR A 271 -6.43 -25.57 -7.72
C THR A 271 -6.79 -24.09 -7.68
N ASN A 272 -6.29 -23.31 -8.63
CA ASN A 272 -6.46 -21.87 -8.73
C ASN A 272 -6.05 -21.36 -10.11
N ILE A 273 -6.30 -20.07 -10.36
CA ILE A 273 -6.03 -19.40 -11.65
C ILE A 273 -4.53 -19.37 -11.97
N TYR A 274 -3.67 -19.24 -10.95
CA TYR A 274 -2.22 -19.25 -11.13
C TYR A 274 -1.73 -20.56 -11.76
N THR A 275 -2.03 -21.70 -11.15
CA THR A 275 -1.60 -23.02 -11.62
C THR A 275 -2.16 -23.35 -13.01
N TYR A 276 -3.42 -22.98 -13.24
CA TYR A 276 -4.09 -23.09 -14.53
C TYR A 276 -3.37 -22.28 -15.61
N SER A 277 -3.16 -20.97 -15.41
CA SER A 277 -2.51 -20.11 -16.41
C SER A 277 -1.04 -20.48 -16.68
N LYS A 278 -0.32 -21.01 -15.68
CA LYS A 278 1.03 -21.55 -15.89
C LYS A 278 1.00 -22.82 -16.74
N SER A 279 0.01 -23.69 -16.56
CA SER A 279 -0.17 -24.86 -17.43
C SER A 279 -0.47 -24.46 -18.88
N LEU A 280 -1.31 -23.44 -19.11
CA LEU A 280 -1.55 -22.93 -20.46
C LEU A 280 -0.25 -22.43 -21.12
N ALA A 281 0.56 -21.67 -20.37
CA ALA A 281 1.86 -21.18 -20.85
C ALA A 281 2.82 -22.31 -21.24
N GLU A 282 2.91 -23.36 -20.41
CA GLU A 282 3.72 -24.54 -20.71
C GLU A 282 3.28 -25.22 -22.02
N GLN A 283 1.97 -25.34 -22.24
CA GLN A 283 1.43 -25.98 -23.44
C GLN A 283 1.77 -25.19 -24.71
N ILE A 284 1.63 -23.86 -24.66
CA ILE A 284 2.02 -22.97 -25.77
C ILE A 284 3.51 -23.15 -26.09
N ILE A 285 4.37 -23.15 -25.09
CA ILE A 285 5.82 -23.30 -25.29
C ILE A 285 6.14 -24.72 -25.79
N ALA A 286 5.52 -25.74 -25.22
CA ALA A 286 5.73 -27.13 -25.60
C ALA A 286 5.36 -27.43 -27.06
N GLN A 287 4.39 -26.71 -27.63
CA GLN A 287 3.99 -26.83 -29.04
C GLN A 287 5.01 -26.26 -30.06
N GLN A 288 6.06 -25.56 -29.60
CA GLN A 288 7.01 -24.89 -30.49
C GLN A 288 8.19 -25.81 -30.84
N ASP A 289 8.17 -26.47 -31.99
CA ASP A 289 9.25 -27.39 -32.40
C ASP A 289 10.49 -26.69 -32.98
N ASP A 290 10.38 -25.40 -33.29
CA ASP A 290 11.45 -24.59 -33.90
C ASP A 290 12.39 -23.93 -32.89
N ILE A 291 12.16 -24.14 -31.59
CA ILE A 291 12.98 -23.58 -30.51
C ILE A 291 13.47 -24.68 -29.57
N VAL A 292 14.73 -24.56 -29.10
CA VAL A 292 15.22 -25.39 -27.99
C VAL A 292 14.58 -24.86 -26.70
N LYS A 293 13.92 -25.74 -25.95
CA LYS A 293 13.06 -25.33 -24.84
C LYS A 293 13.18 -26.25 -23.65
N VAL A 294 13.12 -25.65 -22.47
CA VAL A 294 13.08 -26.35 -21.17
C VAL A 294 12.04 -25.70 -20.27
N LEU A 295 11.25 -26.51 -19.59
CA LEU A 295 10.28 -26.13 -18.56
C LEU A 295 10.82 -26.55 -17.20
N LEU A 296 11.21 -25.59 -16.35
CA LEU A 296 11.62 -25.87 -14.98
C LEU A 296 10.45 -25.63 -14.02
N ARG A 297 10.01 -26.67 -13.32
CA ARG A 297 8.91 -26.66 -12.36
C ARG A 297 9.45 -26.75 -10.93
N PRO A 298 9.61 -25.62 -10.21
CA PRO A 298 9.87 -25.67 -8.78
C PRO A 298 8.61 -26.06 -7.98
N SER A 299 8.81 -26.73 -6.83
CA SER A 299 7.81 -26.88 -5.77
C SER A 299 7.72 -25.61 -4.90
N ILE A 300 7.37 -25.72 -3.61
CA ILE A 300 7.25 -24.54 -2.74
C ILE A 300 8.65 -24.00 -2.45
N VAL A 301 8.93 -22.82 -2.97
CA VAL A 301 10.24 -22.18 -2.80
C VAL A 301 10.28 -21.41 -1.49
N GLU A 302 11.20 -21.78 -0.60
CA GLU A 302 11.39 -21.16 0.71
C GLU A 302 12.84 -20.66 0.90
N SER A 303 13.15 -20.22 2.13
CA SER A 303 14.43 -19.60 2.49
C SER A 303 15.64 -20.37 1.95
N SER A 304 16.68 -19.63 1.58
CA SER A 304 17.94 -20.23 1.13
C SER A 304 18.56 -21.11 2.20
N GLN A 305 19.14 -22.24 1.77
CA GLN A 305 19.93 -23.10 2.65
C GLN A 305 21.31 -22.50 2.88
N SER A 306 21.94 -21.98 1.83
CA SER A 306 23.35 -21.59 1.83
C SER A 306 23.63 -20.27 1.13
N TYR A 307 23.10 -20.07 -0.09
CA TYR A 307 23.37 -18.86 -0.89
C TYR A 307 22.09 -18.00 -1.02
N PRO A 308 22.14 -16.66 -0.89
CA PRO A 308 23.29 -15.79 -0.62
C PRO A 308 23.90 -15.99 0.77
N PHE A 309 23.08 -16.34 1.74
CA PHE A 309 23.41 -16.75 3.10
C PHE A 309 22.22 -17.56 3.64
N PRO A 310 22.37 -18.35 4.71
CA PRO A 310 21.26 -19.13 5.26
C PRO A 310 20.10 -18.25 5.72
N GLY A 311 18.87 -18.61 5.35
CA GLY A 311 17.65 -17.98 5.85
C GLY A 311 17.19 -16.74 5.08
N TRP A 312 17.84 -16.40 3.96
CA TRP A 312 17.35 -15.32 3.09
C TRP A 312 16.01 -15.72 2.45
N ASN A 313 15.00 -14.87 2.61
CA ASN A 313 13.67 -15.05 2.04
C ASN A 313 13.04 -13.69 1.70
N GLU A 314 12.12 -13.67 0.75
CA GLU A 314 11.44 -12.44 0.34
C GLU A 314 10.04 -12.74 -0.22
N GLY A 315 9.07 -11.90 0.17
CA GLY A 315 7.71 -11.96 -0.34
C GLY A 315 6.80 -12.89 0.47
N PHE A 316 5.57 -13.03 0.00
CA PHE A 316 4.57 -13.89 0.63
C PHE A 316 4.82 -15.36 0.26
N THR A 317 5.39 -16.12 1.18
CA THR A 317 5.64 -17.56 1.00
C THR A 317 4.53 -18.42 1.61
N THR A 318 4.42 -19.67 1.13
CA THR A 318 3.35 -20.59 1.51
C THR A 318 3.41 -20.97 3.00
N THR A 319 4.59 -21.02 3.60
CA THR A 319 4.75 -21.36 5.02
C THR A 319 4.51 -20.18 5.97
N ALA A 320 4.57 -18.93 5.49
CA ALA A 320 4.47 -17.74 6.34
C ALA A 320 3.17 -17.68 7.16
N PRO A 321 1.98 -17.92 6.56
CA PRO A 321 0.73 -17.89 7.31
C PRO A 321 0.63 -19.03 8.33
N LEU A 322 1.13 -20.23 8.00
CA LEU A 322 1.18 -21.36 8.95
C LEU A 322 1.97 -21.00 10.21
N ILE A 323 3.13 -20.36 10.03
CA ILE A 323 3.98 -19.89 11.12
C ILE A 323 3.28 -18.79 11.92
N LEU A 324 2.68 -17.82 11.24
CA LEU A 324 1.97 -16.71 11.88
C LEU A 324 0.80 -17.20 12.74
N ILE A 325 0.00 -18.15 12.23
CA ILE A 325 -1.12 -18.75 12.96
C ILE A 325 -0.64 -19.42 14.26
N ALA A 326 0.45 -20.18 14.18
CA ALA A 326 1.03 -20.82 15.36
C ALA A 326 1.59 -19.80 16.38
N LEU A 327 2.26 -18.75 15.90
CA LEU A 327 2.79 -17.68 16.76
C LEU A 327 1.69 -16.83 17.41
N ARG A 328 0.54 -16.67 16.76
CA ARG A 328 -0.67 -16.03 17.32
C ARG A 328 -1.36 -16.87 18.40
N GLY A 329 -0.81 -18.05 18.72
CA GLY A 329 -1.23 -18.84 19.87
C GLY A 329 -2.33 -19.87 19.56
N GLN A 330 -2.67 -20.09 18.28
CA GLN A 330 -3.66 -21.09 17.92
C GLN A 330 -3.08 -22.50 18.11
N PRO A 331 -3.67 -23.34 18.99
CA PRO A 331 -3.11 -24.64 19.34
C PRO A 331 -3.39 -25.73 18.32
N ILE A 332 -4.30 -25.50 17.38
CA ILE A 332 -4.85 -26.55 16.54
C ILE A 332 -4.73 -26.14 15.07
N ILE A 333 -4.03 -26.95 14.28
CA ILE A 333 -3.83 -26.72 12.84
C ILE A 333 -4.46 -27.87 12.06
N PRO A 334 -5.38 -27.59 11.12
CA PRO A 334 -6.02 -28.64 10.33
C PRO A 334 -5.08 -29.06 9.19
N VAL A 335 -4.59 -30.30 9.23
CA VAL A 335 -3.66 -30.84 8.24
C VAL A 335 -3.96 -32.31 7.96
N ASN A 336 -3.57 -32.78 6.77
CA ASN A 336 -3.38 -34.21 6.54
C ASN A 336 -1.98 -34.61 7.01
N GLU A 337 -1.88 -35.31 8.14
CA GLU A 337 -0.59 -35.65 8.78
C GLU A 337 0.42 -36.37 7.88
N LYS A 338 -0.06 -37.14 6.89
CA LYS A 338 0.80 -37.93 5.99
C LYS A 338 1.18 -37.20 4.70
N LEU A 339 0.55 -36.06 4.45
CA LEU A 339 0.81 -35.28 3.24
C LEU A 339 2.22 -34.70 3.30
N VAL A 340 2.98 -34.90 2.23
CA VAL A 340 4.32 -34.30 2.07
C VAL A 340 4.15 -32.87 1.57
N LEU A 341 4.58 -31.89 2.38
CA LEU A 341 4.67 -30.51 1.92
C LEU A 341 6.03 -30.34 1.22
N ASP A 342 6.02 -30.36 -0.10
CA ASP A 342 7.24 -30.31 -0.90
C ASP A 342 7.83 -28.89 -0.91
N VAL A 343 8.85 -28.70 -0.07
CA VAL A 343 9.59 -27.44 0.11
C VAL A 343 10.99 -27.57 -0.48
N ILE A 344 11.43 -26.58 -1.24
CA ILE A 344 12.78 -26.52 -1.80
C ILE A 344 13.42 -25.16 -1.51
N PRO A 345 14.67 -25.10 -1.01
CA PRO A 345 15.38 -23.84 -0.81
C PRO A 345 15.62 -23.08 -2.12
N VAL A 346 15.49 -21.75 -2.09
CA VAL A 346 15.61 -20.89 -3.28
C VAL A 346 16.97 -20.98 -4.00
N ASP A 347 18.07 -21.23 -3.29
CA ASP A 347 19.38 -21.45 -3.88
C ASP A 347 19.46 -22.73 -4.69
N MET A 348 18.79 -23.79 -4.23
CA MET A 348 18.69 -25.04 -5.00
C MET A 348 17.83 -24.86 -6.26
N VAL A 349 16.79 -24.03 -6.19
CA VAL A 349 16.00 -23.67 -7.37
C VAL A 349 16.83 -22.85 -8.36
N GLY A 350 17.59 -21.86 -7.89
CA GLY A 350 18.52 -21.09 -8.72
C GLY A 350 19.58 -21.98 -9.39
N GLY A 351 20.15 -22.92 -8.64
CA GLY A 351 21.07 -23.93 -9.19
C GLY A 351 20.42 -24.82 -10.25
N ALA A 352 19.17 -25.26 -10.05
CA ALA A 352 18.43 -26.04 -11.03
C ALA A 352 18.08 -25.23 -12.31
N ILE A 353 17.70 -23.94 -12.19
CA ILE A 353 17.50 -23.03 -13.33
C ILE A 353 18.78 -22.93 -14.16
N LEU A 354 19.91 -22.68 -13.51
CA LEU A 354 21.20 -22.53 -14.19
C LEU A 354 21.70 -23.87 -14.77
N ALA A 355 21.46 -24.99 -14.10
CA ALA A 355 21.76 -26.31 -14.67
C ALA A 355 20.93 -26.57 -15.94
N ALA A 356 19.62 -26.29 -15.91
CA ALA A 356 18.73 -26.40 -17.07
C ALA A 356 19.18 -25.48 -18.22
N THR A 357 19.61 -24.27 -17.89
CA THR A 357 20.19 -23.30 -18.84
C THR A 357 21.47 -23.85 -19.48
N MET A 358 22.38 -24.40 -18.66
CA MET A 358 23.58 -25.08 -19.15
C MET A 358 23.23 -26.20 -20.12
N ASN A 359 22.22 -27.02 -19.81
CA ASN A 359 21.78 -28.11 -20.68
C ASN A 359 21.28 -27.59 -22.03
N ALA A 360 20.36 -26.62 -22.03
CA ALA A 360 19.79 -26.02 -23.24
C ALA A 360 20.82 -25.27 -24.11
N LEU A 361 21.99 -24.92 -23.56
CA LEU A 361 23.09 -24.32 -24.32
C LEU A 361 23.90 -25.34 -25.13
N VAL A 362 23.94 -26.61 -24.70
CA VAL A 362 24.80 -27.66 -25.26
C VAL A 362 24.03 -28.81 -25.91
N ASP A 363 22.78 -29.04 -25.50
CA ASP A 363 21.87 -30.02 -26.07
C ASP A 363 20.79 -29.29 -26.86
N ASP A 364 20.66 -29.61 -28.15
CA ASP A 364 19.64 -29.01 -29.02
C ASP A 364 18.28 -29.74 -28.88
N ASN A 365 18.20 -30.85 -28.14
CA ASN A 365 16.95 -31.55 -27.82
C ASN A 365 16.93 -32.05 -26.34
N PRO A 366 17.04 -31.15 -25.35
CA PRO A 366 17.04 -31.52 -23.95
C PRO A 366 15.67 -32.09 -23.54
N PRO A 367 15.59 -32.87 -22.43
CA PRO A 367 14.30 -33.22 -21.82
C PRO A 367 13.43 -31.97 -21.60
N LEU A 368 12.14 -32.06 -21.89
CA LEU A 368 11.28 -30.88 -21.87
C LEU A 368 11.03 -30.36 -20.45
N VAL A 369 10.83 -31.24 -19.46
CA VAL A 369 10.41 -30.85 -18.10
C VAL A 369 11.48 -31.25 -17.08
N PHE A 370 11.77 -30.34 -16.15
CA PHE A 370 12.63 -30.55 -15.01
C PHE A 370 11.91 -30.11 -13.74
N GLN A 371 11.72 -30.98 -12.78
CA GLN A 371 11.10 -30.67 -11.49
C GLN A 371 12.19 -30.40 -10.45
N ALA A 372 12.11 -29.26 -9.78
CA ALA A 372 12.98 -28.91 -8.66
C ALA A 372 12.17 -29.06 -7.37
N SER A 373 12.21 -30.27 -6.81
CA SER A 373 11.44 -30.66 -5.63
C SER A 373 12.32 -31.45 -4.65
N SER A 374 11.85 -31.63 -3.42
CA SER A 374 12.54 -32.45 -2.41
C SER A 374 11.77 -33.72 -2.03
N GLY A 375 10.47 -33.79 -2.32
CA GLY A 375 9.58 -34.78 -1.73
C GLY A 375 9.87 -36.23 -2.13
N ASP A 376 10.45 -36.48 -3.31
CA ASP A 376 10.77 -37.84 -3.77
C ASP A 376 12.04 -38.42 -3.14
N SER A 377 13.02 -37.58 -2.78
CA SER A 377 14.30 -38.00 -2.20
C SER A 377 14.41 -37.74 -0.70
N ASN A 378 13.72 -36.72 -0.19
CA ASN A 378 13.77 -36.30 1.21
C ASN A 378 12.41 -35.72 1.67
N PRO A 379 11.39 -36.58 1.88
CA PRO A 379 10.04 -36.14 2.22
C PRO A 379 9.97 -35.46 3.60
N ASN A 380 9.14 -34.42 3.68
CA ASN A 380 8.80 -33.74 4.92
C ASN A 380 7.27 -33.66 5.06
N ASP A 381 6.70 -34.50 5.92
CA ASP A 381 5.27 -34.57 6.12
C ASP A 381 4.74 -33.45 7.03
N MET A 382 3.45 -33.15 6.90
CA MET A 382 2.79 -32.10 7.68
C MET A 382 2.85 -32.35 9.19
N LYS A 383 2.88 -33.62 9.65
CA LYS A 383 3.01 -33.92 11.08
C LYS A 383 4.37 -33.45 11.61
N ARG A 384 5.45 -33.73 10.88
CA ARG A 384 6.80 -33.26 11.21
C ARG A 384 6.87 -31.74 11.19
N ILE A 385 6.32 -31.10 10.17
CA ILE A 385 6.32 -29.63 10.03
C ILE A 385 5.57 -28.98 11.19
N VAL A 386 4.35 -29.45 11.52
CA VAL A 386 3.58 -28.91 12.65
C VAL A 386 4.31 -29.12 13.98
N GLY A 387 4.99 -30.26 14.16
CA GLY A 387 5.86 -30.49 15.30
C GLY A 387 7.00 -29.49 15.40
N LEU A 388 7.70 -29.21 14.29
CA LEU A 388 8.78 -28.21 14.23
C LEU A 388 8.27 -26.79 14.49
N VAL A 389 7.11 -26.43 13.95
CA VAL A 389 6.43 -25.17 14.23
C VAL A 389 6.08 -25.05 15.72
N GLY A 390 5.60 -26.13 16.34
CA GLY A 390 5.35 -26.20 17.78
C GLY A 390 6.61 -26.00 18.63
N LEU A 391 7.72 -26.64 18.25
CA LEU A 391 9.02 -26.45 18.91
C LEU A 391 9.50 -25.00 18.82
N TYR A 392 9.41 -24.40 17.63
CA TYR A 392 9.79 -23.01 17.42
C TYR A 392 8.90 -22.03 18.19
N LYS A 393 7.58 -22.26 18.23
CA LYS A 393 6.65 -21.49 19.06
C LYS A 393 7.10 -21.52 20.52
N ARG A 394 7.43 -22.70 21.05
CA ARG A 394 7.91 -22.85 22.42
C ARG A 394 9.15 -22.01 22.69
N GLN A 395 10.17 -22.14 21.84
CA GLN A 395 11.41 -21.35 21.94
C GLN A 395 11.11 -19.84 21.87
N HIS A 396 10.26 -19.42 20.93
CA HIS A 396 9.88 -18.02 20.78
C HIS A 396 9.22 -17.43 22.03
N PHE A 397 8.30 -18.16 22.66
CA PHE A 397 7.62 -17.68 23.88
C PHE A 397 8.50 -17.78 25.13
N GLU A 398 9.47 -18.71 25.18
CA GLU A 398 10.49 -18.77 26.22
C GLU A 398 11.45 -17.56 26.15
N ASP A 399 11.85 -17.16 24.93
CA ASP A 399 12.76 -16.03 24.68
C ASP A 399 12.06 -14.66 24.72
N LYS A 400 10.71 -14.61 24.76
CA LYS A 400 9.94 -13.37 24.69
C LYS A 400 10.04 -12.55 25.98
N GLU A 401 10.84 -11.48 25.94
CA GLU A 401 11.02 -10.56 27.08
C GLU A 401 9.82 -9.63 27.32
N SER A 402 9.00 -9.36 26.29
CA SER A 402 7.80 -8.52 26.39
C SER A 402 6.59 -9.29 26.93
N GLY A 403 5.79 -8.67 27.79
CA GLY A 403 4.58 -9.28 28.37
C GLY A 403 4.81 -9.99 29.70
N ASN A 404 3.78 -10.61 30.25
CA ASN A 404 3.89 -11.31 31.53
C ASN A 404 4.63 -12.64 31.35
N LYS A 405 5.78 -12.83 32.01
CA LYS A 405 6.59 -14.06 31.94
C LYS A 405 5.80 -15.33 32.24
N LEU A 406 4.82 -15.29 33.15
CA LEU A 406 3.97 -16.44 33.45
C LEU A 406 3.01 -16.75 32.30
N ALA A 407 2.43 -15.72 31.68
CA ALA A 407 1.55 -15.88 30.52
C ALA A 407 2.32 -16.38 29.29
N ASN A 408 3.54 -15.86 29.06
CA ASN A 408 4.43 -16.32 28.00
C ASN A 408 4.81 -17.80 28.20
N LYS A 409 5.16 -18.19 29.44
CA LYS A 409 5.46 -19.59 29.78
C LYS A 409 4.25 -20.51 29.56
N LEU A 410 3.04 -20.08 29.94
CA LEU A 410 1.80 -20.84 29.70
C LEU A 410 1.50 -20.94 28.20
N ALA A 411 1.65 -19.86 27.43
CA ALA A 411 1.45 -19.88 25.98
C ALA A 411 2.46 -20.79 25.25
N GLY A 412 3.71 -20.84 25.74
CA GLY A 412 4.74 -21.76 25.25
C GLY A 412 4.50 -23.23 25.62
N MET A 413 3.78 -23.50 26.72
CA MET A 413 3.36 -24.86 27.11
C MET A 413 2.19 -25.40 26.28
N VAL A 414 1.45 -24.53 25.58
CA VAL A 414 0.35 -24.95 24.71
C VAL A 414 0.93 -25.54 23.42
N GLU A 415 0.98 -26.86 23.36
CA GLU A 415 1.46 -27.61 22.19
C GLU A 415 0.57 -27.38 20.98
N THR A 416 1.21 -27.20 19.82
CA THR A 416 0.52 -27.18 18.54
C THR A 416 0.19 -28.62 18.13
N GLN A 417 -1.09 -28.92 17.99
CA GLN A 417 -1.59 -30.24 17.60
C GLN A 417 -2.21 -30.21 16.20
N THR A 418 -1.99 -31.29 15.46
CA THR A 418 -2.67 -31.58 14.20
C THR A 418 -4.09 -32.06 14.48
N VAL A 419 -5.07 -31.59 13.71
CA VAL A 419 -6.43 -32.15 13.76
C VAL A 419 -6.97 -32.39 12.36
N LYS A 420 -7.96 -33.29 12.27
CA LYS A 420 -8.77 -33.43 11.06
C LYS A 420 -9.64 -32.20 10.87
N GLN A 421 -9.91 -31.83 9.61
CA GLN A 421 -10.72 -30.65 9.27
C GLN A 421 -12.08 -30.61 9.99
N ARG A 422 -12.80 -31.73 10.04
CA ARG A 422 -14.09 -31.82 10.75
C ARG A 422 -13.98 -31.54 12.25
N THR A 423 -12.88 -31.95 12.88
CA THR A 423 -12.62 -31.68 14.30
C THR A 423 -12.27 -30.21 14.50
N TYR A 424 -11.53 -29.59 13.58
CA TYR A 424 -11.26 -28.17 13.59
C TYR A 424 -12.55 -27.33 13.51
N GLU A 425 -13.44 -27.63 12.56
CA GLU A 425 -14.72 -26.91 12.39
C GLU A 425 -15.58 -26.96 13.67
N LEU A 426 -15.48 -28.03 14.45
CA LEU A 426 -16.20 -28.19 15.72
C LEU A 426 -15.49 -27.53 16.92
N ALA A 427 -14.15 -27.46 16.93
CA ALA A 427 -13.35 -27.09 18.09
C ALA A 427 -12.63 -25.72 18.02
N SER A 428 -12.49 -25.11 16.83
CA SER A 428 -11.63 -23.93 16.61
C SER A 428 -12.33 -22.58 16.80
N ALA A 429 -13.03 -22.07 15.79
CA ALA A 429 -13.61 -20.73 15.80
C ALA A 429 -15.08 -20.66 16.29
N PRO A 430 -16.00 -21.56 15.87
CA PRO A 430 -17.41 -21.43 16.23
C PRO A 430 -17.70 -21.70 17.71
N MET A 431 -16.91 -22.56 18.36
CA MET A 431 -17.04 -22.85 19.80
C MET A 431 -16.52 -21.69 20.65
N LEU A 432 -15.36 -21.13 20.30
CA LEU A 432 -14.79 -19.96 20.97
C LEU A 432 -15.66 -18.72 20.76
N ASN A 433 -16.19 -18.48 19.55
CA ASN A 433 -17.18 -17.42 19.30
C ASN A 433 -18.49 -17.64 20.05
N LYS A 434 -18.98 -18.89 20.18
CA LYS A 434 -20.16 -19.19 21.01
C LYS A 434 -19.89 -18.97 22.51
N MET A 435 -18.68 -19.25 22.98
CA MET A 435 -18.27 -18.96 24.36
C MET A 435 -18.12 -17.45 24.60
N ALA A 436 -17.47 -16.72 23.69
CA ALA A 436 -17.33 -15.28 23.74
C ALA A 436 -18.70 -14.58 23.70
N LYS A 437 -19.60 -14.97 22.79
CA LYS A 437 -20.98 -14.48 22.74
C LYS A 437 -21.81 -14.83 23.97
N ARG A 438 -21.50 -15.94 24.65
CA ARG A 438 -22.11 -16.27 25.96
C ARG A 438 -21.56 -15.38 27.07
N ALA A 439 -20.27 -15.10 27.07
CA ALA A 439 -19.65 -14.18 28.03
C ALA A 439 -20.18 -12.74 27.86
N ASP A 440 -20.30 -12.27 26.63
CA ASP A 440 -20.88 -10.96 26.29
C ASP A 440 -22.34 -10.83 26.79
N LYS A 441 -23.17 -11.85 26.54
CA LYS A 441 -24.54 -11.93 27.07
C LYS A 441 -24.63 -11.97 28.60
N LEU A 442 -23.61 -12.51 29.28
CA LEU A 442 -23.55 -12.54 30.73
C LEU A 442 -23.08 -11.20 31.31
N LEU A 443 -22.19 -10.50 30.61
CA LEU A 443 -21.71 -9.15 30.96
C LEU A 443 -22.81 -8.10 30.78
N ASP A 444 -23.60 -8.18 29.71
CA ASP A 444 -24.78 -7.33 29.51
C ASP A 444 -25.83 -7.53 30.62
N LYS A 445 -25.94 -8.75 31.16
CA LYS A 445 -26.83 -9.07 32.30
C LYS A 445 -26.28 -8.66 33.67
N ALA A 446 -24.97 -8.45 33.78
CA ALA A 446 -24.29 -8.19 35.05
C ALA A 446 -24.06 -6.68 35.33
N SER A 447 -24.45 -5.78 34.41
CA SER A 447 -24.28 -4.34 34.58
C SER A 447 -25.25 -3.77 35.64
N PRO A 448 -24.79 -3.40 36.86
CA PRO A 448 -25.67 -2.84 37.89
C PRO A 448 -25.85 -1.33 37.66
N ARG A 449 -27.04 -0.81 37.97
CA ARG A 449 -27.39 0.62 37.89
C ARG A 449 -26.69 1.53 38.92
N TRP A 450 -25.66 1.05 39.63
CA TRP A 450 -24.95 1.83 40.64
C TRP A 450 -23.46 1.46 40.64
N GLY A 451 -22.58 2.39 40.24
CA GLY A 451 -21.12 2.22 40.22
C GLY A 451 -20.43 2.55 38.89
N GLY A 452 -20.62 3.78 38.38
CA GLY A 452 -20.00 4.26 37.13
C GLY A 452 -18.53 4.63 37.30
N GLY A 453 -17.66 4.06 36.46
CA GLY A 453 -16.27 4.48 36.31
C GLY A 453 -15.30 3.33 36.08
N ARG A 454 -15.25 2.35 37.00
CA ARG A 454 -14.29 1.22 36.91
C ARG A 454 -14.78 0.02 36.12
N ILE A 455 -16.08 -0.28 36.18
CA ILE A 455 -16.67 -1.45 35.48
C ILE A 455 -16.85 -1.17 33.99
N GLY A 456 -17.16 0.07 33.61
CA GLY A 456 -17.33 0.47 32.20
C GLY A 456 -16.07 0.28 31.37
N ASN A 457 -14.89 0.61 31.92
CA ASN A 457 -13.61 0.41 31.25
C ASN A 457 -13.29 -1.08 31.07
N ILE A 458 -13.60 -1.91 32.07
CA ILE A 458 -13.43 -3.37 31.99
C ILE A 458 -14.31 -3.97 30.89
N VAL A 459 -15.56 -3.50 30.77
CA VAL A 459 -16.49 -3.96 29.72
C VAL A 459 -16.05 -3.48 28.34
N SER A 460 -15.60 -2.23 28.19
CA SER A 460 -15.07 -1.74 26.91
C SER A 460 -13.79 -2.46 26.50
N ASP A 461 -12.90 -2.78 27.45
CA ASP A 461 -11.67 -3.51 27.20
C ASP A 461 -11.95 -4.97 26.85
N LEU A 462 -12.97 -5.58 27.45
CA LEU A 462 -13.47 -6.91 27.08
C LEU A 462 -14.09 -6.91 25.68
N ARG A 463 -14.94 -5.93 25.35
CA ARG A 463 -15.52 -5.80 23.99
C ARG A 463 -14.44 -5.60 22.94
N LYS A 464 -13.47 -4.70 23.18
CA LYS A 464 -12.30 -4.53 22.31
C LYS A 464 -11.49 -5.81 22.16
N SER A 465 -11.34 -6.58 23.25
CA SER A 465 -10.63 -7.87 23.22
C SER A 465 -11.40 -8.92 22.41
N VAL A 466 -12.74 -8.96 22.52
CA VAL A 466 -13.61 -9.85 21.75
C VAL A 466 -13.61 -9.47 20.26
N GLU A 467 -13.76 -8.18 19.92
CA GLU A 467 -13.67 -7.70 18.54
C GLU A 467 -12.29 -8.00 17.92
N THR A 468 -11.22 -7.80 18.69
CA THR A 468 -9.85 -8.13 18.25
C THR A 468 -9.70 -9.65 18.05
N PHE A 469 -10.30 -10.46 18.91
CA PHE A 469 -10.29 -11.92 18.79
C PHE A 469 -11.09 -12.41 17.57
N GLU A 470 -12.30 -11.90 17.36
CA GLU A 470 -13.15 -12.21 16.20
C GLU A 470 -12.44 -11.83 14.90
N ARG A 471 -11.84 -10.64 14.84
CA ARG A 471 -11.03 -10.17 13.68
C ARG A 471 -9.83 -11.07 13.41
N THR A 472 -9.02 -11.35 14.43
CA THR A 472 -7.83 -12.22 14.31
C THR A 472 -8.21 -13.63 13.85
N THR A 473 -9.36 -14.13 14.31
CA THR A 473 -9.89 -15.44 13.92
C THR A 473 -10.31 -15.46 12.45
N GLN A 474 -10.99 -14.41 11.96
CA GLN A 474 -11.39 -14.32 10.55
C GLN A 474 -10.17 -14.22 9.62
N GLU A 475 -9.20 -13.34 9.92
CA GLU A 475 -7.94 -13.25 9.17
C GLU A 475 -7.23 -14.61 9.06
N THR A 476 -7.23 -15.36 10.17
CA THR A 476 -6.64 -16.68 10.25
C THR A 476 -7.40 -17.71 9.42
N MET A 477 -8.74 -17.65 9.41
CA MET A 477 -9.58 -18.54 8.60
C MET A 477 -9.42 -18.27 7.10
N ASP A 478 -9.30 -17.00 6.70
CA ASP A 478 -9.10 -16.60 5.30
C ASP A 478 -7.72 -17.03 4.80
N ALA A 479 -6.69 -16.83 5.62
CA ALA A 479 -5.35 -17.36 5.36
C ALA A 479 -5.38 -18.90 5.24
N PHE A 480 -6.04 -19.59 6.17
CA PHE A 480 -6.16 -21.05 6.14
C PHE A 480 -6.86 -21.57 4.88
N ALA A 481 -7.96 -20.93 4.46
CA ALA A 481 -8.72 -21.33 3.27
C ALA A 481 -7.86 -21.26 1.99
N MET A 482 -6.99 -20.26 1.87
CA MET A 482 -6.07 -20.11 0.74
C MET A 482 -5.09 -21.27 0.60
N PHE A 483 -4.68 -21.88 1.73
CA PHE A 483 -3.62 -22.90 1.74
C PHE A 483 -4.11 -24.33 1.96
N LYS A 484 -5.41 -24.51 2.21
CA LYS A 484 -6.03 -25.82 2.36
C LYS A 484 -5.68 -26.83 1.26
N PRO A 485 -5.63 -26.47 -0.04
CA PRO A 485 -5.29 -27.43 -1.10
C PRO A 485 -3.88 -28.03 -0.97
N PHE A 486 -2.97 -27.33 -0.29
CA PHE A 486 -1.56 -27.74 -0.12
C PHE A 486 -1.30 -28.45 1.20
N MET A 487 -2.18 -28.28 2.20
CA MET A 487 -2.00 -28.84 3.55
C MET A 487 -2.90 -30.05 3.83
N ILE A 488 -3.98 -30.20 3.07
CA ILE A 488 -5.03 -31.21 3.33
C ILE A 488 -5.38 -32.00 2.07
N ASP A 489 -5.70 -31.32 0.98
CA ASP A 489 -6.50 -31.94 -0.09
C ASP A 489 -5.69 -32.78 -1.09
N ASN A 490 -4.46 -32.36 -1.45
CA ASN A 490 -3.71 -32.99 -2.55
C ASN A 490 -2.35 -33.56 -2.09
N GLU A 491 -2.18 -34.88 -2.21
CA GLU A 491 -0.93 -35.57 -1.86
C GLU A 491 -0.01 -35.66 -3.08
N TYR A 492 0.80 -34.62 -3.30
CA TYR A 492 1.76 -34.61 -4.41
C TYR A 492 3.05 -35.37 -4.09
N LEU A 493 3.56 -36.11 -5.07
CA LEU A 493 4.92 -36.64 -5.06
C LEU A 493 5.61 -36.30 -6.39
N TYR A 494 6.30 -35.16 -6.44
CA TYR A 494 6.99 -34.70 -7.64
C TYR A 494 8.30 -35.44 -7.84
N ARG A 495 8.48 -36.07 -9.00
CA ARG A 495 9.70 -36.80 -9.37
C ARG A 495 10.74 -35.87 -9.99
N SER A 496 11.92 -35.76 -9.39
CA SER A 496 13.00 -34.87 -9.86
C SER A 496 14.11 -35.63 -10.59
N ASP A 497 13.73 -36.57 -11.47
CA ASP A 497 14.66 -37.51 -12.10
C ASP A 497 15.56 -36.82 -13.14
N ASN A 498 15.04 -35.87 -13.92
CA ASN A 498 15.79 -35.12 -14.93
C ASN A 498 16.75 -34.11 -14.29
N VAL A 499 16.37 -33.43 -13.20
CA VAL A 499 17.30 -32.54 -12.47
C VAL A 499 18.45 -33.34 -11.85
N ARG A 500 18.15 -34.52 -11.29
CA ARG A 500 19.17 -35.42 -10.74
C ARG A 500 20.11 -35.96 -11.82
N ALA A 501 19.57 -36.35 -12.98
CA ALA A 501 20.36 -36.76 -14.14
C ALA A 501 21.25 -35.62 -14.65
N LEU A 502 20.72 -34.40 -14.72
CA LEU A 502 21.45 -33.22 -15.13
C LEU A 502 22.59 -32.88 -14.16
N HIS A 503 22.34 -32.93 -12.86
CA HIS A 503 23.37 -32.73 -11.84
C HIS A 503 24.47 -33.78 -11.93
N ALA A 504 24.11 -35.03 -12.26
CA ALA A 504 25.06 -36.10 -12.51
C ALA A 504 25.93 -35.87 -13.76
N LEU A 505 25.52 -35.03 -14.72
CA LEU A 505 26.36 -34.65 -15.87
C LEU A 505 27.45 -33.64 -15.51
N ILE A 506 27.30 -32.87 -14.42
CA ILE A 506 28.27 -31.83 -14.04
C ILE A 506 29.57 -32.46 -13.54
N LYS A 507 30.72 -31.90 -13.95
CA LYS A 507 32.06 -32.24 -13.42
C LYS A 507 32.03 -32.17 -11.89
N ASP A 508 32.55 -33.20 -11.21
CA ASP A 508 32.39 -33.31 -9.76
C ASP A 508 32.99 -32.13 -8.98
N LYS A 509 34.09 -31.54 -9.47
CA LYS A 509 34.71 -30.34 -8.88
C LYS A 509 33.86 -29.08 -9.01
N GLU A 510 32.92 -29.02 -9.94
CA GLU A 510 32.12 -27.83 -10.25
C GLU A 510 30.65 -27.96 -9.83
N LYS A 511 30.24 -29.11 -9.28
CA LYS A 511 28.86 -29.34 -8.81
C LYS A 511 28.38 -28.29 -7.81
N HIS A 512 29.28 -27.80 -6.96
CA HIS A 512 28.97 -26.78 -5.95
C HIS A 512 28.58 -25.42 -6.55
N LEU A 513 28.93 -25.15 -7.81
CA LEU A 513 28.57 -23.90 -8.51
C LEU A 513 27.09 -23.87 -8.92
N LEU A 514 26.45 -25.04 -9.01
CA LEU A 514 25.05 -25.22 -9.35
C LEU A 514 24.38 -26.07 -8.24
N PRO A 515 24.15 -25.48 -7.05
CA PRO A 515 23.69 -26.23 -5.89
C PRO A 515 22.32 -26.85 -6.15
N TRP A 516 22.19 -28.14 -5.89
CA TRP A 516 20.92 -28.87 -5.83
C TRP A 516 21.17 -30.19 -5.11
N TYR A 517 20.82 -30.24 -3.82
CA TYR A 517 21.13 -31.37 -2.93
C TYR A 517 19.98 -31.64 -1.95
N PRO A 518 18.75 -31.87 -2.43
CA PRO A 518 17.59 -32.05 -1.55
C PRO A 518 17.78 -33.20 -0.55
N GLU A 519 18.50 -34.27 -0.92
CA GLU A 519 18.81 -35.40 -0.05
C GLU A 519 19.71 -35.07 1.14
N ARG A 520 20.36 -33.90 1.14
CA ARG A 520 21.24 -33.44 2.22
C ARG A 520 20.55 -32.49 3.21
N LEU A 521 19.29 -32.14 2.98
CA LEU A 521 18.54 -31.26 3.87
C LEU A 521 18.22 -31.97 5.19
N ASP A 522 18.79 -31.49 6.28
CA ASP A 522 18.30 -31.81 7.61
C ASP A 522 17.09 -30.91 7.90
N TRP A 523 15.88 -31.45 7.83
CA TRP A 523 14.67 -30.69 8.10
C TRP A 523 14.62 -30.08 9.50
N TYR A 524 15.23 -30.71 10.51
CA TYR A 524 15.23 -30.12 11.85
C TYR A 524 16.05 -28.82 11.86
N ASP A 525 17.28 -28.89 11.36
CA ASP A 525 18.19 -27.75 11.27
C ASP A 525 17.65 -26.67 10.32
N TYR A 526 17.20 -27.06 9.13
CA TYR A 526 16.65 -26.14 8.14
C TYR A 526 15.46 -25.37 8.70
N TRP A 527 14.49 -26.02 9.35
CA TRP A 527 13.33 -25.30 9.88
C TRP A 527 13.69 -24.41 11.06
N LEU A 528 14.37 -24.94 12.07
CA LEU A 528 14.60 -24.23 13.34
C LEU A 528 15.71 -23.18 13.27
N ASN A 529 16.81 -23.47 12.56
CA ASN A 529 18.01 -22.64 12.58
C ASN A 529 18.16 -21.77 11.32
N VAL A 530 17.47 -22.11 10.22
CA VAL A 530 17.60 -21.41 8.93
C VAL A 530 16.30 -20.69 8.55
N HIS A 531 15.24 -21.45 8.30
CA HIS A 531 13.99 -20.96 7.74
C HIS A 531 13.22 -20.09 8.73
N PHE A 532 12.93 -20.55 9.96
CA PHE A 532 12.16 -19.74 10.91
C PHE A 532 12.85 -18.43 11.33
N PRO A 533 14.17 -18.40 11.64
CA PRO A 533 14.86 -17.14 11.90
C PRO A 533 14.82 -16.22 10.68
N GLY A 534 14.97 -16.78 9.47
CA GLY A 534 14.79 -16.07 8.21
C GLY A 534 13.40 -15.44 8.06
N MET A 535 12.34 -16.22 8.30
CA MET A 535 10.95 -15.75 8.24
C MET A 535 10.69 -14.63 9.23
N ARG A 536 11.14 -14.77 10.48
CA ARG A 536 11.01 -13.73 11.52
C ARG A 536 11.70 -12.43 11.12
N LYS A 537 12.84 -12.51 10.45
CA LYS A 537 13.62 -11.35 10.05
C LYS A 537 13.06 -10.66 8.81
N TRP A 538 12.69 -11.42 7.78
CA TRP A 538 12.48 -10.89 6.44
C TRP A 538 11.02 -10.85 5.99
N VAL A 539 10.15 -11.74 6.50
CA VAL A 539 8.80 -11.92 5.96
C VAL A 539 7.71 -11.55 6.96
N LEU A 540 7.79 -12.03 8.20
CA LEU A 540 6.75 -11.83 9.20
C LEU A 540 6.46 -10.35 9.51
N PRO A 541 7.46 -9.44 9.63
CA PRO A 541 7.18 -8.02 9.88
C PRO A 541 6.34 -7.38 8.78
N GLN A 542 6.67 -7.64 7.51
CA GLN A 542 5.91 -7.14 6.37
C GLN A 542 4.51 -7.76 6.32
N LEU A 543 4.40 -9.07 6.56
CA LEU A 543 3.11 -9.75 6.58
C LEU A 543 2.20 -9.22 7.69
N GLU A 544 2.73 -8.96 8.88
CA GLU A 544 1.98 -8.34 9.98
C GLU A 544 1.54 -6.91 9.65
N GLU A 545 2.35 -6.14 8.91
CA GLU A 545 1.98 -4.82 8.42
C GLU A 545 0.90 -4.89 7.33
N ASP A 546 1.03 -5.80 6.37
CA ASP A 546 0.06 -6.02 5.29
C ASP A 546 -1.30 -6.49 5.84
N LEU A 547 -1.30 -7.26 6.93
CA LEU A 547 -2.51 -7.70 7.64
C LEU A 547 -3.11 -6.61 8.55
N LYS A 548 -2.34 -5.57 8.94
CA LYS A 548 -2.90 -4.41 9.63
C LYS A 548 -3.70 -3.61 8.60
N ILE A 549 -5.03 -3.72 8.66
CA ILE A 549 -5.96 -2.92 7.84
C ILE A 549 -5.51 -1.45 7.88
N GLN A 550 -5.29 -0.85 6.70
CA GLN A 550 -5.18 0.61 6.60
C GLN A 550 -6.48 1.21 7.14
N GLU A 551 -6.41 1.92 8.27
CA GLU A 551 -7.56 2.64 8.81
C GLU A 551 -8.22 3.42 7.67
N LYS A 552 -9.54 3.25 7.47
CA LYS A 552 -10.32 3.99 6.47
C LYS A 552 -9.94 5.47 6.64
N ARG A 553 -9.18 6.03 5.70
CA ARG A 553 -8.79 7.45 5.76
C ARG A 553 -10.07 8.24 5.85
N SER A 554 -10.27 8.98 6.94
CA SER A 554 -11.31 10.00 7.01
C SER A 554 -11.13 10.92 5.82
N TYR A 555 -12.18 11.17 5.04
CA TYR A 555 -12.11 12.04 3.88
C TYR A 555 -11.46 13.37 4.29
N THR A 556 -10.39 13.73 3.60
CA THR A 556 -9.72 15.01 3.81
C THR A 556 -10.42 16.02 2.92
N TYR A 557 -11.21 16.91 3.52
CA TYR A 557 -11.90 17.99 2.81
C TYR A 557 -10.88 18.88 2.08
N LYS A 558 -11.25 19.36 0.89
CA LYS A 558 -10.36 20.20 0.05
C LYS A 558 -10.02 21.52 0.73
N ASP A 559 -11.03 22.13 1.35
CA ASP A 559 -10.94 23.39 2.09
C ASP A 559 -12.08 23.49 3.13
N LEU A 560 -12.14 24.62 3.83
CA LEU A 560 -13.13 24.87 4.88
C LEU A 560 -14.57 25.02 4.33
N LEU A 561 -14.73 25.47 3.08
CA LEU A 561 -16.05 25.59 2.45
C LEU A 561 -16.57 24.22 1.99
N ASP A 562 -15.69 23.36 1.47
CA ASP A 562 -16.00 21.97 1.14
C ASP A 562 -16.45 21.18 2.39
N LEU A 563 -15.75 21.37 3.52
CA LEU A 563 -16.19 20.84 4.82
C LEU A 563 -17.58 21.35 5.21
N PHE A 564 -17.83 22.66 5.08
CA PHE A 564 -19.10 23.28 5.45
C PHE A 564 -20.26 22.80 4.57
N ASP A 565 -20.11 22.82 3.25
CA ASP A 565 -21.15 22.39 2.30
C ASP A 565 -21.45 20.90 2.46
N THR A 566 -20.42 20.08 2.59
CA THR A 566 -20.59 18.64 2.80
C THR A 566 -21.28 18.36 4.13
N SER A 567 -20.88 19.04 5.22
CA SER A 567 -21.48 18.84 6.54
C SER A 567 -22.94 19.27 6.59
N THR A 568 -23.26 20.42 5.97
CA THR A 568 -24.62 20.98 6.00
C THR A 568 -25.60 20.16 5.16
N LYS A 569 -25.16 19.64 4.01
CA LYS A 569 -25.95 18.72 3.18
C LYS A 569 -26.12 17.33 3.81
N ARG A 570 -25.11 16.84 4.53
CA ARG A 570 -25.13 15.50 5.15
C ARG A 570 -26.05 15.43 6.36
N PHE A 571 -26.16 16.52 7.12
CA PHE A 571 -26.88 16.54 8.39
C PHE A 571 -28.02 17.57 8.46
N PRO A 572 -28.83 17.77 7.40
CA PRO A 572 -29.67 18.96 7.23
C PRO A 572 -30.62 19.17 8.40
N THR A 573 -31.25 18.11 8.88
CA THR A 573 -32.23 18.15 9.98
C THR A 573 -31.61 18.07 11.38
N ARG A 574 -30.29 17.85 11.51
CA ARG A 574 -29.62 17.80 12.82
C ARG A 574 -29.40 19.22 13.31
N VAL A 575 -29.58 19.41 14.62
CA VAL A 575 -29.30 20.69 15.27
C VAL A 575 -27.80 20.97 15.25
N ALA A 576 -27.39 22.06 14.61
CA ALA A 576 -26.02 22.56 14.52
C ALA A 576 -25.69 23.50 15.68
N MET A 577 -26.57 24.44 16.00
CA MET A 577 -26.36 25.46 17.05
C MET A 577 -27.60 25.64 17.93
N ARG A 578 -27.39 26.02 19.20
CA ARG A 578 -28.44 26.35 20.16
C ARG A 578 -28.04 27.59 20.95
N ILE A 579 -28.98 28.50 21.16
CA ILE A 579 -28.76 29.68 21.99
C ILE A 579 -30.02 29.99 22.82
N GLU A 580 -29.85 30.64 23.96
CA GLU A 580 -30.95 31.15 24.77
C GLU A 580 -30.90 32.69 24.76
N ARG A 581 -31.96 33.33 24.27
CA ARG A 581 -32.10 34.80 24.19
C ARG A 581 -33.46 35.22 24.69
N ASN A 582 -33.51 36.27 25.51
CA ASN A 582 -34.76 36.84 26.03
C ASN A 582 -35.71 35.78 26.65
N GLY A 583 -35.15 34.75 27.29
CA GLY A 583 -35.91 33.63 27.88
C GLY A 583 -36.46 32.60 26.88
N ARG A 584 -36.08 32.66 25.59
CA ARG A 584 -36.46 31.72 24.54
C ARG A 584 -35.24 30.91 24.09
N LYS A 585 -35.44 29.61 23.87
CA LYS A 585 -34.42 28.71 23.32
C LYS A 585 -34.59 28.64 21.81
N GLU A 586 -33.59 29.11 21.09
CA GLU A 586 -33.51 29.06 19.64
C GLU A 586 -32.59 27.89 19.24
N GLN A 587 -32.97 27.18 18.17
CA GLN A 587 -32.19 26.07 17.62
C GLN A 587 -32.06 26.27 16.12
N TYR A 588 -30.86 26.05 15.60
CA TYR A 588 -30.56 26.11 14.18
C TYR A 588 -30.09 24.74 13.75
N THR A 589 -30.78 24.15 12.79
CA THR A 589 -30.35 22.95 12.09
C THR A 589 -29.22 23.28 11.10
N PHE A 590 -28.51 22.26 10.62
CA PHE A 590 -27.50 22.47 9.59
C PHE A 590 -28.09 23.05 8.29
N GLU A 591 -29.36 22.75 7.99
CA GLU A 591 -30.10 23.36 6.89
C GLU A 591 -30.33 24.86 7.14
N ASP A 592 -30.80 25.24 8.34
CA ASP A 592 -30.97 26.65 8.72
C ASP A 592 -29.65 27.42 8.63
N VAL A 593 -28.55 26.82 9.10
CA VAL A 593 -27.21 27.43 9.03
C VAL A 593 -26.78 27.63 7.58
N ARG A 594 -27.04 26.67 6.69
CA ARG A 594 -26.72 26.77 5.27
C ARG A 594 -27.53 27.87 4.58
N GLU A 595 -28.83 27.93 4.85
CA GLU A 595 -29.72 28.96 4.29
C GLU A 595 -29.28 30.35 4.72
N LEU A 596 -29.09 30.58 6.03
CA LEU A 596 -28.68 31.88 6.57
C LEU A 596 -27.28 32.28 6.11
N THR A 597 -26.37 31.33 5.94
CA THR A 597 -25.04 31.57 5.37
C THR A 597 -25.13 32.05 3.92
N LEU A 598 -25.97 31.40 3.09
CA LEU A 598 -26.19 31.81 1.70
C LEU A 598 -26.83 33.19 1.64
N ARG A 599 -27.79 33.49 2.53
CA ARG A 599 -28.41 34.81 2.64
C ARG A 599 -27.37 35.89 2.96
N ALA A 600 -26.51 35.66 3.95
CA ALA A 600 -25.42 36.58 4.28
C ALA A 600 -24.46 36.77 3.10
N ALA A 601 -24.08 35.68 2.42
CA ALA A 601 -23.22 35.75 1.23
C ALA A 601 -23.86 36.57 0.10
N GLY A 602 -25.14 36.33 -0.21
CA GLY A 602 -25.89 37.07 -1.21
C GLY A 602 -26.05 38.54 -0.84
N PHE A 603 -26.27 38.86 0.43
CA PHE A 603 -26.28 40.24 0.93
C PHE A 603 -24.94 40.94 0.67
N PHE A 604 -23.82 40.29 0.97
CA PHE A 604 -22.48 40.86 0.72
C PHE A 604 -22.25 41.10 -0.77
N ALA A 605 -22.55 40.11 -1.63
CA ALA A 605 -22.40 40.24 -3.07
C ALA A 605 -23.26 41.39 -3.63
N ALA A 606 -24.52 41.50 -3.21
CA ALA A 606 -25.43 42.57 -3.63
C ALA A 606 -24.99 43.97 -3.15
N ASN A 607 -24.30 44.04 -2.01
CA ASN A 607 -23.75 45.28 -1.47
C ASN A 607 -22.32 45.59 -1.95
N GLY A 608 -21.84 44.86 -2.96
CA GLY A 608 -20.60 45.15 -3.67
C GLY A 608 -19.34 44.57 -3.04
N VAL A 609 -19.44 43.61 -2.11
CA VAL A 609 -18.30 42.82 -1.66
C VAL A 609 -17.86 41.90 -2.81
N GLN A 610 -16.60 42.01 -3.20
CA GLN A 610 -16.01 41.25 -4.30
C GLN A 610 -14.96 40.25 -3.81
N HIS A 611 -14.49 39.42 -4.74
CA HIS A 611 -13.39 38.51 -4.48
C HIS A 611 -12.14 39.24 -3.95
N ASN A 612 -11.50 38.67 -2.92
CA ASN A 612 -10.36 39.24 -2.18
C ASN A 612 -10.64 40.49 -1.34
N ASP A 613 -11.88 40.96 -1.26
CA ASP A 613 -12.25 41.96 -0.27
C ASP A 613 -12.09 41.41 1.15
N ARG A 614 -11.93 42.31 2.12
CA ARG A 614 -11.73 41.97 3.52
C ARG A 614 -12.87 42.54 4.36
N VAL A 615 -13.59 41.66 5.04
CA VAL A 615 -14.76 42.02 5.85
C VAL A 615 -14.45 41.74 7.32
N ILE A 616 -14.50 42.78 8.13
CA ILE A 616 -14.38 42.66 9.58
C ILE A 616 -15.65 42.06 10.16
N LEU A 617 -15.49 41.12 11.09
CA LEU A 617 -16.56 40.53 11.87
C LEU A 617 -16.36 40.88 13.35
N PHE A 618 -17.11 41.89 13.83
CA PHE A 618 -17.02 42.43 15.19
C PHE A 618 -18.29 42.09 15.98
N SER A 619 -18.27 40.97 16.69
CA SER A 619 -19.47 40.46 17.37
C SER A 619 -19.14 39.58 18.56
N ASN A 620 -19.98 39.66 19.59
CA ASN A 620 -20.03 38.71 20.69
C ASN A 620 -20.32 37.27 20.20
N ASN A 621 -20.13 36.27 21.07
CA ASN A 621 -20.43 34.87 20.75
C ASN A 621 -21.93 34.66 20.51
N MET A 622 -22.30 34.42 19.25
CA MET A 622 -23.68 34.21 18.82
C MET A 622 -23.78 33.45 17.49
N PRO A 623 -24.87 32.71 17.19
CA PRO A 623 -25.01 31.90 15.97
C PRO A 623 -24.75 32.65 14.65
N GLU A 624 -25.20 33.90 14.56
CA GLU A 624 -25.04 34.80 13.41
C GLU A 624 -23.57 35.01 13.07
N TRP A 625 -22.69 35.02 14.08
CA TRP A 625 -21.24 35.11 13.86
C TRP A 625 -20.76 33.98 12.94
N GLY A 626 -21.19 32.74 13.20
CA GLY A 626 -20.79 31.58 12.40
C GLY A 626 -21.35 31.64 10.98
N MET A 627 -22.62 32.02 10.84
CA MET A 627 -23.30 32.16 9.55
C MET A 627 -22.68 33.28 8.70
N THR A 628 -22.37 34.43 9.33
CA THR A 628 -21.71 35.55 8.67
C THR A 628 -20.28 35.20 8.26
N TYR A 629 -19.52 34.51 9.11
CA TYR A 629 -18.16 34.07 8.79
C TYR A 629 -18.13 33.22 7.51
N PHE A 630 -18.96 32.18 7.43
CA PHE A 630 -19.06 31.37 6.20
C PHE A 630 -19.68 32.15 5.03
N GLY A 631 -20.55 33.13 5.31
CA GLY A 631 -21.14 34.01 4.31
C GLY A 631 -20.10 34.89 3.62
N ILE A 632 -19.16 35.46 4.38
CA ILE A 632 -18.01 36.23 3.85
C ILE A 632 -17.16 35.34 2.94
N LEU A 633 -16.82 34.13 3.41
CA LEU A 633 -16.04 33.17 2.63
C LEU A 633 -16.76 32.74 1.35
N LYS A 634 -18.08 32.50 1.40
CA LYS A 634 -18.91 32.16 0.23
C LYS A 634 -19.08 33.32 -0.76
N ALA A 635 -18.99 34.56 -0.31
CA ALA A 635 -18.91 35.72 -1.20
C ALA A 635 -17.53 35.82 -1.90
N GLY A 636 -16.55 35.00 -1.53
CA GLY A 636 -15.19 35.03 -2.07
C GLY A 636 -14.28 36.04 -1.37
N ALA A 637 -14.70 36.58 -0.23
CA ALA A 637 -13.98 37.55 0.58
C ALA A 637 -13.27 36.88 1.78
N THR A 638 -12.33 37.61 2.39
CA THR A 638 -11.58 37.21 3.59
C THR A 638 -12.25 37.75 4.85
N ALA A 639 -12.52 36.88 5.81
CA ALA A 639 -13.06 37.28 7.10
C ALA A 639 -11.94 37.78 8.03
N ILE A 640 -12.17 38.89 8.72
CA ILE A 640 -11.30 39.43 9.77
C ILE A 640 -12.07 39.44 11.10
N PRO A 641 -12.04 38.35 11.88
CA PRO A 641 -12.63 38.34 13.21
C PRO A 641 -11.88 39.24 14.17
N ILE A 642 -12.61 40.04 14.94
CA ILE A 642 -12.04 40.95 15.95
C ILE A 642 -12.65 40.64 17.33
N ASP A 643 -11.83 40.77 18.38
CA ASP A 643 -12.25 40.58 19.76
C ASP A 643 -13.35 41.60 20.14
N PRO A 644 -14.51 41.18 20.68
CA PRO A 644 -15.58 42.05 21.17
C PRO A 644 -15.14 43.13 22.18
N ALA A 645 -14.03 42.91 22.89
CA ALA A 645 -13.47 43.86 23.85
C ALA A 645 -12.59 44.94 23.20
N SER A 646 -12.35 44.88 21.89
CA SER A 646 -11.53 45.85 21.17
C SER A 646 -12.15 47.24 21.22
N SER A 647 -11.32 48.24 21.51
CA SER A 647 -11.71 49.64 21.48
C SER A 647 -11.97 50.14 20.05
N VAL A 648 -12.73 51.23 19.91
CA VAL A 648 -12.97 51.87 18.60
C VAL A 648 -11.67 52.22 17.87
N GLU A 649 -10.63 52.64 18.59
CA GLU A 649 -9.31 52.93 18.00
C GLU A 649 -8.62 51.69 17.44
N GLU A 650 -8.69 50.57 18.15
CA GLU A 650 -8.16 49.28 17.67
C GLU A 650 -8.93 48.79 16.44
N ILE A 651 -10.26 48.92 16.42
CA ILE A 651 -11.08 48.54 15.27
C ILE A 651 -10.69 49.35 14.03
N ILE A 652 -10.46 50.67 14.17
CA ILE A 652 -9.98 51.53 13.09
C ILE A 652 -8.59 51.09 12.60
N ASN A 653 -7.70 50.73 13.53
CA ASN A 653 -6.37 50.22 13.18
C ASN A 653 -6.45 48.88 12.43
N PHE A 654 -7.30 47.96 12.86
CA PHE A 654 -7.54 46.69 12.15
C PHE A 654 -8.18 46.91 10.78
N ALA A 655 -9.12 47.85 10.65
CA ALA A 655 -9.72 48.21 9.36
C ALA A 655 -8.70 48.79 8.38
N ARG A 656 -7.74 49.59 8.86
CA ARG A 656 -6.65 50.12 8.03
C ARG A 656 -5.63 49.05 7.68
N ALA A 657 -5.11 48.33 8.68
CA ALA A 657 -4.08 47.32 8.48
C ALA A 657 -4.57 46.13 7.64
N GLY A 658 -5.83 45.74 7.86
CA GLY A 658 -6.52 44.73 7.10
C GLY A 658 -7.19 45.27 5.84
N GLU A 659 -7.00 46.55 5.47
CA GLU A 659 -7.59 47.18 4.28
C GLU A 659 -9.04 46.72 4.05
N ALA A 660 -9.86 46.83 5.11
CA ALA A 660 -11.20 46.27 5.14
C ALA A 660 -12.16 47.10 4.27
N SER A 661 -12.98 46.43 3.47
CA SER A 661 -14.03 47.08 2.68
C SER A 661 -15.34 47.21 3.46
N ALA A 662 -15.55 46.39 4.48
CA ALA A 662 -16.72 46.42 5.32
C ALA A 662 -16.49 45.90 6.75
N ILE A 663 -17.41 46.25 7.64
CA ILE A 663 -17.48 45.83 9.04
C ILE A 663 -18.90 45.33 9.30
N VAL A 664 -19.03 44.09 9.78
CA VAL A 664 -20.29 43.54 10.28
C VAL A 664 -20.25 43.55 11.80
N ILE A 665 -21.25 44.16 12.42
CA ILE A 665 -21.31 44.41 13.86
C ILE A 665 -22.57 43.83 14.52
N SER A 666 -22.43 43.23 15.70
CA SER A 666 -23.61 42.77 16.47
C SER A 666 -24.42 43.95 17.02
N PRO A 667 -25.76 43.86 17.14
CA PRO A 667 -26.60 44.97 17.65
C PRO A 667 -26.15 45.51 19.01
N LYS A 668 -25.71 44.63 19.93
CA LYS A 668 -25.18 45.02 21.24
C LYS A 668 -23.92 45.88 21.12
N LEU A 669 -22.94 45.46 20.31
CA LEU A 669 -21.69 46.22 20.15
C LEU A 669 -21.91 47.51 19.39
N ALA A 670 -22.88 47.55 18.46
CA ALA A 670 -23.27 48.79 17.80
C ALA A 670 -23.85 49.81 18.79
N ALA A 671 -24.64 49.36 19.76
CA ALA A 671 -25.17 50.21 20.83
C ALA A 671 -24.10 50.65 21.85
N GLU A 672 -23.11 49.80 22.13
CA GLU A 672 -21.99 50.10 23.04
C GLU A 672 -20.93 51.01 22.41
N ASN A 673 -20.86 51.08 21.07
CA ASN A 673 -19.88 51.87 20.32
C ASN A 673 -20.57 52.80 19.29
N PRO A 674 -21.48 53.70 19.71
CA PRO A 674 -22.24 54.55 18.79
C PRO A 674 -21.36 55.48 17.95
N GLU A 675 -20.16 55.82 18.45
CA GLU A 675 -19.20 56.71 17.78
C GLU A 675 -18.36 56.02 16.70
N LEU A 676 -18.45 54.69 16.55
CA LEU A 676 -17.58 53.92 15.66
C LEU A 676 -17.70 54.39 14.20
N ALA A 677 -18.92 54.62 13.71
CA ALA A 677 -19.17 55.06 12.33
C ALA A 677 -18.56 56.44 12.04
N ASP A 678 -18.75 57.39 12.97
CA ASP A 678 -18.23 58.75 12.83
C ASP A 678 -16.70 58.79 12.89
N LYS A 679 -16.10 58.06 13.83
CA LYS A 679 -14.63 57.96 13.96
C LYS A 679 -13.97 57.23 12.80
N LEU A 680 -14.61 56.19 12.24
CA LEU A 680 -14.16 55.55 11.00
C LEU A 680 -14.22 56.53 9.83
N ALA A 681 -15.33 57.24 9.66
CA ALA A 681 -15.47 58.23 8.60
C ALA A 681 -14.41 59.36 8.72
N GLU A 682 -14.10 59.82 9.93
CA GLU A 682 -13.02 60.79 10.18
C GLU A 682 -11.64 60.20 9.81
N ALA A 683 -11.35 59.01 10.32
CA ALA A 683 -10.07 58.33 10.11
C ALA A 683 -9.78 58.03 8.63
N PHE A 684 -10.79 57.73 7.82
CA PHE A 684 -10.62 57.43 6.39
C PHE A 684 -10.81 58.66 5.48
N ARG A 685 -11.29 59.80 6.01
CA ARG A 685 -11.23 61.12 5.34
C ARG A 685 -9.85 61.75 5.41
N THR A 686 -9.13 61.57 6.52
CA THR A 686 -7.75 62.05 6.67
C THR A 686 -6.77 61.01 6.13
N THR A 687 -6.53 61.00 4.81
CA THR A 687 -5.38 60.28 4.26
C THR A 687 -4.11 61.04 4.67
N PRO A 688 -3.13 60.45 5.37
CA PRO A 688 -1.82 61.07 5.47
C PRO A 688 -1.20 61.10 4.06
N SER A 689 -0.84 62.29 3.60
CA SER A 689 0.14 62.47 2.52
C SER A 689 1.39 61.64 2.84
N ALA A 690 1.96 61.01 1.81
CA ALA A 690 3.10 60.08 1.87
C ALA A 690 4.45 60.71 2.30
N GLU A 691 4.48 61.73 3.15
CA GLU A 691 5.72 62.46 3.51
C GLU A 691 6.15 62.35 4.99
N ALA A 692 5.46 61.59 5.85
CA ALA A 692 5.81 61.50 7.28
C ALA A 692 6.47 60.18 7.74
N ALA A 693 6.96 59.33 6.82
CA ALA A 693 7.66 58.08 7.16
C ALA A 693 9.10 58.00 6.61
N ALA A 694 9.74 59.14 6.33
CA ALA A 694 11.14 59.23 5.95
C ALA A 694 11.95 59.93 7.06
N THR A 695 12.21 59.24 8.17
CA THR A 695 13.37 59.56 9.01
C THR A 695 13.92 58.26 9.59
N PRO A 696 15.04 57.72 9.09
CA PRO A 696 15.63 56.53 9.68
C PRO A 696 16.22 56.90 11.05
N PRO A 697 16.01 56.10 12.11
CA PRO A 697 16.80 56.27 13.31
C PRO A 697 18.26 55.96 12.98
N LYS A 698 19.13 56.89 13.36
CA LYS A 698 20.58 56.88 13.17
C LYS A 698 21.16 55.52 13.56
N THR A 699 21.88 54.90 12.62
CA THR A 699 22.81 53.81 12.88
C THR A 699 23.94 54.32 13.78
N GLY A 700 24.12 53.67 14.93
CA GLY A 700 25.19 54.00 15.86
C GLY A 700 25.08 53.20 17.14
N GLY A 701 25.51 51.93 17.11
CA GLY A 701 25.63 51.09 18.29
C GLY A 701 25.80 49.63 17.93
N GLU A 702 27.03 49.14 18.04
CA GLU A 702 27.43 47.73 17.88
C GLU A 702 26.50 46.77 18.65
N PHE A 703 25.87 45.81 17.95
CA PHE A 703 25.27 44.65 18.59
C PHE A 703 26.35 43.58 18.81
N LYS A 704 26.91 43.57 20.02
CA LYS A 704 27.62 42.42 20.57
C LYS A 704 26.59 41.33 20.94
N ASN A 705 26.87 40.10 20.49
CA ASN A 705 26.20 38.89 20.95
C ASN A 705 26.16 38.85 22.49
N ALA A 706 24.97 38.87 23.07
CA ALA A 706 24.75 38.62 24.49
C ALA A 706 23.75 37.46 24.65
N THR A 707 24.29 36.37 25.19
CA THR A 707 23.63 35.14 25.62
C THR A 707 22.47 35.43 26.60
N PRO A 708 21.37 34.66 26.58
CA PRO A 708 20.30 34.83 27.57
C PRO A 708 20.79 34.45 28.97
N PRO A 709 20.44 35.24 30.02
CA PRO A 709 20.91 35.01 31.37
C PRO A 709 20.16 33.84 32.05
N ARG A 710 20.95 33.04 32.76
CA ARG A 710 20.51 32.09 33.78
C ARG A 710 19.74 32.81 34.89
N THR A 711 18.65 32.19 35.32
CA THR A 711 18.01 32.47 36.61
C THR A 711 18.82 31.82 37.73
N GLU A 712 19.32 32.64 38.66
CA GLU A 712 19.84 32.21 39.95
C GLU A 712 19.12 32.94 41.10
N GLY A 713 18.86 32.17 42.14
CA GLY A 713 18.71 32.62 43.53
C GLY A 713 17.41 32.14 44.18
N GLU A 714 17.39 31.49 45.35
CA GLU A 714 18.41 31.07 46.33
C GLU A 714 17.74 29.99 47.22
N ALA A 715 18.37 28.81 47.38
CA ALA A 715 19.08 28.33 48.56
C ALA A 715 18.24 27.85 49.78
N LYS A 716 18.36 26.54 50.10
CA LYS A 716 18.90 26.09 51.41
C LYS A 716 19.28 24.59 51.45
N LYS A 717 20.55 24.41 51.84
CA LYS A 717 21.34 23.24 52.25
C LYS A 717 20.61 22.08 52.96
N THR A 718 21.00 20.84 52.65
CA THR A 718 21.78 19.92 53.53
C THR A 718 22.29 18.68 52.76
N THR A 719 23.60 18.40 52.86
CA THR A 719 24.33 17.14 52.53
C THR A 719 24.83 16.53 53.88
N PRO A 720 25.50 15.34 54.00
CA PRO A 720 26.17 14.48 52.98
C PRO A 720 26.07 12.93 53.18
N SER A 721 26.60 12.18 52.19
CA SER A 721 27.45 10.94 52.28
C SER A 721 27.15 10.00 51.08
N ALA A 722 27.96 9.84 50.04
CA ALA A 722 29.34 9.34 49.89
C ALA A 722 29.50 7.81 50.07
N GLU A 723 29.88 7.15 48.95
CA GLU A 723 30.70 5.92 48.74
C GLU A 723 30.06 4.98 47.70
N ALA A 724 30.50 4.94 46.44
CA ALA A 724 31.75 4.42 45.85
C ALA A 724 31.68 2.91 45.47
N ALA A 725 31.64 2.61 44.16
CA ALA A 725 32.54 1.65 43.46
C ALA A 725 32.03 1.22 42.05
N ALA A 726 32.81 1.63 41.03
CA ALA A 726 33.35 0.88 39.87
C ALA A 726 32.45 0.04 38.89
N THR A 727 32.29 0.59 37.65
CA THR A 727 32.46 0.04 36.25
C THR A 727 31.92 -1.34 35.81
N PRO A 728 31.49 -1.58 34.52
CA PRO A 728 32.07 -1.09 33.23
C PRO A 728 31.03 -0.52 32.21
N PRO A 729 31.45 0.04 31.04
CA PRO A 729 30.59 0.92 30.23
C PRO A 729 29.63 0.14 29.33
N LYS A 730 28.37 0.59 29.32
CA LYS A 730 27.37 0.23 28.31
C LYS A 730 27.67 1.00 27.02
N ALA A 731 27.83 0.28 25.93
CA ALA A 731 27.67 0.82 24.59
C ALA A 731 26.18 1.12 24.35
N GLY A 732 25.77 2.34 24.68
CA GLY A 732 24.50 2.93 24.25
C GLY A 732 24.77 3.83 23.06
N GLY A 733 24.59 3.31 21.85
CA GLY A 733 24.44 4.13 20.67
C GLY A 733 23.00 4.61 20.59
N GLU A 734 22.78 5.87 20.96
CA GLU A 734 21.53 6.58 20.72
C GLU A 734 21.25 6.62 19.21
N PHE A 735 20.12 6.05 18.80
CA PHE A 735 19.55 6.29 17.48
C PHE A 735 19.03 7.73 17.46
N ASN A 736 19.84 8.62 16.89
CA ASN A 736 19.41 9.93 16.43
C ASN A 736 18.27 9.76 15.40
N ASN A 737 17.06 10.17 15.77
CA ASN A 737 16.04 10.60 14.81
C ASN A 737 16.51 11.94 14.21
N ALA A 738 17.47 11.87 13.28
CA ALA A 738 17.84 12.99 12.45
C ALA A 738 16.80 13.13 11.34
N THR A 739 15.95 14.14 11.49
CA THR A 739 15.21 14.74 10.38
C THR A 739 16.21 15.12 9.28
N PRO A 740 15.98 14.80 8.00
CA PRO A 740 16.90 15.22 6.96
C PRO A 740 16.94 16.76 6.90
N PRO A 741 18.12 17.37 6.71
CA PRO A 741 18.23 18.82 6.61
C PRO A 741 17.45 19.29 5.38
N ARG A 742 16.48 20.19 5.60
CA ARG A 742 15.92 21.02 4.52
C ARG A 742 17.04 21.89 3.98
N THR A 743 17.74 21.41 2.96
CA THR A 743 18.56 22.26 2.11
C THR A 743 17.63 23.24 1.41
N GLY A 744 17.72 24.52 1.81
CA GLY A 744 17.12 25.62 1.07
C GLY A 744 17.79 25.70 -0.30
N GLY A 745 17.17 25.05 -1.29
CA GLY A 745 17.30 25.45 -2.68
C GLY A 745 16.16 26.42 -2.96
N GLU A 746 16.49 27.68 -3.19
CA GLU A 746 15.59 28.65 -3.79
C GLU A 746 15.19 28.09 -5.17
N SER A 747 14.00 27.50 -5.27
CA SER A 747 13.37 27.30 -6.56
C SER A 747 12.76 28.65 -6.95
N GLU A 748 13.39 29.33 -7.90
CA GLU A 748 12.76 30.40 -8.66
C GLU A 748 11.42 29.88 -9.18
N TRP A 749 10.33 30.36 -8.58
CA TRP A 749 8.99 30.16 -9.09
C TRP A 749 8.83 31.06 -10.32
N THR A 750 8.96 30.46 -11.51
CA THR A 750 8.54 31.10 -12.75
C THR A 750 7.03 30.92 -12.89
N PRO A 751 6.23 32.00 -12.99
CA PRO A 751 4.81 31.86 -13.24
C PRO A 751 4.60 31.29 -14.65
N SER A 752 3.91 30.15 -14.75
CA SER A 752 3.39 29.66 -16.02
C SER A 752 2.33 30.65 -16.52
N ALA A 753 2.66 31.36 -17.60
CA ALA A 753 1.77 32.24 -18.30
C ALA A 753 0.78 31.42 -19.13
N GLU A 754 -0.38 31.10 -18.55
CA GLU A 754 -1.61 30.79 -19.28
C GLU A 754 -2.77 31.00 -18.29
N ASP A 755 -3.74 31.83 -18.71
CA ASP A 755 -4.96 32.25 -17.99
C ASP A 755 -4.80 33.31 -16.88
N GLY A 756 -4.29 34.49 -17.25
CA GLY A 756 -4.43 35.71 -16.46
C GLY A 756 -4.80 36.90 -17.33
N GLY A 757 -6.07 37.32 -17.32
CA GLY A 757 -6.45 38.66 -17.77
C GLY A 757 -5.68 39.73 -16.98
N PRO A 758 -5.52 40.95 -17.51
CA PRO A 758 -4.64 41.94 -16.92
C PRO A 758 -5.07 42.26 -15.47
N ILE A 759 -4.17 41.99 -14.52
CA ILE A 759 -4.30 42.49 -13.15
C ILE A 759 -4.09 43.99 -13.24
N GLU A 760 -5.19 44.74 -13.32
CA GLU A 760 -5.16 46.19 -13.13
C GLU A 760 -4.56 46.50 -11.76
N ASN A 761 -3.45 47.22 -11.77
CA ASN A 761 -2.84 47.87 -10.61
C ASN A 761 -3.85 48.88 -10.02
N ARG A 762 -4.79 48.42 -9.19
CA ARG A 762 -5.59 49.30 -8.33
C ARG A 762 -4.65 49.91 -7.30
N LYS A 763 -4.26 51.16 -7.53
CA LYS A 763 -3.83 52.05 -6.44
C LYS A 763 -4.95 52.04 -5.39
N SER A 764 -4.67 51.54 -4.19
CA SER A 764 -5.62 51.51 -3.08
C SER A 764 -6.00 52.93 -2.66
N LYS A 765 -7.13 53.42 -3.20
CA LYS A 765 -7.93 54.36 -2.41
C LYS A 765 -8.58 53.49 -1.34
N ILE A 766 -8.03 53.53 -0.12
CA ILE A 766 -8.68 52.91 1.03
C ILE A 766 -9.95 53.73 1.29
N GLU A 767 -11.08 53.26 0.76
CA GLU A 767 -12.39 53.86 0.98
C GLU A 767 -12.86 53.60 2.42
N ASN A 768 -13.78 54.43 2.91
CA ASN A 768 -14.36 54.24 4.23
C ASN A 768 -15.15 52.91 4.26
N PRO A 769 -14.83 51.96 5.17
CA PRO A 769 -15.51 50.68 5.24
C PRO A 769 -17.02 50.86 5.48
N LYS A 770 -17.85 50.09 4.77
CA LYS A 770 -19.29 50.04 5.04
C LYS A 770 -19.56 49.33 6.37
N ILE A 771 -20.53 49.80 7.16
CA ILE A 771 -20.90 49.17 8.42
C ILE A 771 -22.31 48.58 8.28
N TRP A 772 -22.45 47.31 8.64
CA TRP A 772 -23.75 46.62 8.67
C TRP A 772 -23.95 45.92 10.00
N THR A 773 -25.15 46.00 10.52
CA THR A 773 -25.60 45.21 11.67
C THR A 773 -26.02 43.81 11.22
N PHE A 774 -26.04 42.85 12.15
CA PHE A 774 -26.63 41.54 11.84
C PHE A 774 -28.11 41.60 11.44
N ASP A 775 -28.87 42.55 11.98
CA ASP A 775 -30.28 42.72 11.61
C ASP A 775 -30.44 43.10 10.12
N GLU A 776 -29.51 43.89 9.57
CA GLU A 776 -29.47 44.23 8.14
C GLU A 776 -28.99 43.05 7.28
N VAL A 777 -27.98 42.30 7.73
CA VAL A 777 -27.42 41.16 6.98
C VAL A 777 -28.40 40.00 6.86
N PHE A 778 -29.18 39.75 7.93
CA PHE A 778 -30.13 38.64 8.01
C PHE A 778 -31.60 39.07 7.84
N GLU A 779 -31.84 40.32 7.42
CA GLU A 779 -33.18 40.77 7.02
C GLU A 779 -33.77 39.79 6.00
N MET A 780 -35.06 39.48 6.10
CA MET A 780 -35.75 38.54 5.22
C MET A 780 -36.34 39.27 4.00
N PRO A 781 -35.68 39.28 2.84
CA PRO A 781 -36.26 39.81 1.61
C PRO A 781 -37.29 38.84 1.03
N SER A 782 -37.95 39.23 -0.06
CA SER A 782 -38.76 38.29 -0.84
C SER A 782 -37.90 37.18 -1.45
N GLU A 783 -38.47 35.99 -1.67
CA GLU A 783 -37.77 34.86 -2.30
C GLU A 783 -37.15 35.22 -3.67
N THR A 784 -37.82 36.10 -4.43
CA THR A 784 -37.32 36.57 -5.72
C THR A 784 -36.07 37.43 -5.57
N GLU A 785 -36.05 38.30 -4.58
CA GLU A 785 -34.90 39.16 -4.28
C GLU A 785 -33.73 38.34 -3.71
N GLU A 786 -34.01 37.36 -2.85
CA GLU A 786 -32.98 36.44 -2.34
C GLU A 786 -32.32 35.63 -3.47
N ALA A 787 -33.11 35.11 -4.41
CA ALA A 787 -32.59 34.41 -5.59
C ALA A 787 -31.72 35.32 -6.47
N GLN A 788 -32.12 36.59 -6.65
CA GLN A 788 -31.31 37.57 -7.39
C GLN A 788 -29.98 37.86 -6.69
N ARG A 789 -29.99 38.02 -5.36
CA ARG A 789 -28.77 38.22 -4.56
C ARG A 789 -27.84 37.01 -4.65
N ASN A 790 -28.37 35.80 -4.53
CA ASN A 790 -27.58 34.57 -4.61
C ASN A 790 -26.99 34.31 -6.00
N ALA A 791 -27.64 34.78 -7.07
CA ALA A 791 -27.12 34.69 -8.43
C ALA A 791 -25.84 35.53 -8.65
N LEU A 792 -25.53 36.48 -7.76
CA LEU A 792 -24.31 37.28 -7.79
C LEU A 792 -23.09 36.55 -7.17
N LEU A 793 -23.31 35.40 -6.52
CA LEU A 793 -22.23 34.65 -5.89
C LEU A 793 -21.27 34.04 -6.92
N PRO A 794 -19.96 33.96 -6.60
CA PRO A 794 -18.97 33.41 -7.51
C PRO A 794 -19.24 31.93 -7.81
N ALA A 795 -19.15 31.53 -9.08
CA ALA A 795 -19.31 30.14 -9.51
C ALA A 795 -18.20 29.21 -9.00
N LYS A 796 -17.02 29.77 -8.67
CA LYS A 796 -15.89 29.05 -8.09
C LYS A 796 -15.10 29.98 -7.17
N ILE A 797 -14.82 29.52 -5.95
CA ILE A 797 -13.98 30.24 -4.98
C ILE A 797 -12.60 29.60 -5.00
N LEU A 798 -11.55 30.39 -5.16
CA LEU A 798 -10.18 29.88 -5.21
C LEU A 798 -9.70 29.55 -3.77
N SER A 799 -8.87 28.53 -3.62
CA SER A 799 -8.41 28.07 -2.29
C SER A 799 -7.57 29.12 -1.55
N ASN A 800 -6.93 30.04 -2.27
CA ASN A 800 -6.17 31.17 -1.71
C ASN A 800 -7.06 32.32 -1.17
N SER A 801 -8.36 32.34 -1.49
CA SER A 801 -9.33 33.29 -0.91
C SER A 801 -9.95 32.80 0.40
N VAL A 802 -9.76 31.54 0.77
CA VAL A 802 -10.24 30.96 2.03
C VAL A 802 -9.19 31.23 3.12
N ALA A 803 -9.04 32.50 3.47
CA ALA A 803 -8.15 32.94 4.53
C ALA A 803 -8.97 33.64 5.62
N SER A 804 -8.51 33.52 6.86
CA SER A 804 -8.97 34.33 7.98
C SER A 804 -7.77 35.03 8.58
N LEU A 805 -7.82 36.36 8.64
CA LEU A 805 -6.80 37.17 9.29
C LEU A 805 -7.23 37.36 10.74
N ILE A 806 -6.56 36.67 11.66
CA ILE A 806 -6.82 36.76 13.09
C ILE A 806 -5.80 37.73 13.68
N PHE A 807 -6.25 38.92 14.09
CA PHE A 807 -5.44 39.82 14.91
C PHE A 807 -5.59 39.40 16.37
N THR A 808 -4.49 38.99 17.01
CA THR A 808 -4.48 38.64 18.44
C THR A 808 -3.77 39.74 19.23
N SER A 809 -4.38 40.23 20.31
CA SER A 809 -3.76 41.17 21.24
C SER A 809 -2.78 40.43 22.17
N GLY A 810 -1.64 40.00 21.63
CA GLY A 810 -0.60 39.27 22.36
C GLY A 810 0.79 39.89 22.24
N THR A 811 1.23 40.59 23.28
CA THR A 811 2.63 40.92 23.66
C THR A 811 3.48 42.00 22.95
N THR A 812 3.02 42.74 21.94
CA THR A 812 3.88 43.82 21.38
C THR A 812 3.20 45.19 21.13
N GLY A 813 1.90 45.33 21.37
CA GLY A 813 1.25 46.66 21.38
C GLY A 813 1.30 47.43 20.05
N LYS A 814 1.50 46.73 18.93
CA LYS A 814 1.24 47.25 17.57
C LYS A 814 0.63 46.13 16.71
N PRO A 815 -0.34 46.45 15.83
CA PRO A 815 -0.98 45.47 14.94
C PRO A 815 0.00 44.74 14.02
#